data_AF-A0A1W6YKQ2-F1
#
_entry.id   AF-A0A1W6YKQ2-F1
#
_cell.length_a   1.000
_cell.length_b   1.000
_cell.length_c   1.000
_cell.angle_alpha   90.00
_cell.angle_beta   90.00
_cell.angle_gamma   90.00
#
_symmetry.space_group_name_H-M   'P 1'
#
loop_
_entity.id
_entity.type
_entity.pdbx_description
1 polymer ?
#
loop_
_entity_poly.entity_id
_entity_poly.type
_entity_poly.pdbx_seq_one_letter_code
_entity_poly.pdbx_strand_id
1 'polypeptide(L)'
;MPTAPAQGFQPVFYTRHAAAPGNADDGEPAAGATGRGSGICYDADRDGPHQAFCDGSRFMAYRREFLGRLEFIIDLCRQQRMPDADAIEARFRSLYRHRFEAGYFDVEHELPLMDSAGKRALDGFCDTLARAASRPDRQMTAIRELSLGVVVCASGIVANLIAADRELAQSLEGLCGKLWMVKEQIVREVLRQEVDRIYGSFELAEENELYYVNELWNAIAGDLGLPSVEGNPEDADECGYDAGYIAACRAKAMVALAPDRIACRMAEECLSMFRGRAMSDADATYGACTAEQWSRLCDIVEDIRRDLGLTVSQLGLESFLQLHDDGRRYRVRDDPALIALALLKAMSAEGLLADMPVRLADFVAGDGRHGEVFMYGSMLGWRLQRETPAANEAPARTGAAAMDTRDMPAASLPWDAHVAAEPVNLSALRAWLADDGQLGPQLWPGAPATTLQVTSLDALMKIPAEWLGSARPLVGLLNRLSAQQGVEYLGHNLPYLLTDFPAGERDALLDKAVQLGEPGYVLARAWRSELWLVLQLAHNTAIRYLRDNLRHLAANIPAPSRGRWLDEIMHLGEPARELARAWCPDAWTLLTQSTDPLNGTRLEYWVGRDNVRALDAVCQLVAAGWGAGSVSRASGQAASVSTSQGRACAWCLDEAGKIAVSKDPATIDAARRLLRQLSFGSPASERHGRRLSDLFPSNVLYVLEAGTPETSRAFRGLLLDPQLLPHIGPELPAILYGSGAYPGYPMSYVLATGRKDFIIAYGTFLADMANAPDGARWIARLLMPKWMPEPEPEPSRGRAAPSHDPRSGCYALLDACVAGAAQAIEAYHQVLAHPAILPHVRHVLPELVLGAPTVDPKTGHRRWPEARYEVLDRMFNMSAPGYPAYRDLVRDPAILPHIVDAVPLTAVIIRTRLQGRGVVVDVDAHMPSRVVHGPRT
;
A
#
# COMPACT_ATOMS: atom_id res chain seq x y z
N MET A 1 43.92 4.25 -6.91
CA MET A 1 43.49 3.52 -8.12
C MET A 1 43.23 4.53 -9.23
N PRO A 2 43.65 4.29 -10.49
CA PRO A 2 43.18 5.10 -11.61
C PRO A 2 41.66 4.90 -11.71
N THR A 3 40.89 5.99 -11.63
CA THR A 3 39.47 6.00 -11.96
C THR A 3 39.31 5.48 -13.39
N ALA A 4 38.65 4.33 -13.56
CA ALA A 4 38.32 3.82 -14.87
C ALA A 4 37.63 4.95 -15.69
N PRO A 5 37.95 5.12 -16.98
CA PRO A 5 37.28 6.10 -17.83
C PRO A 5 35.77 5.84 -17.78
N ALA A 6 34.97 6.91 -17.82
CA ALA A 6 33.52 6.83 -17.76
C ALA A 6 33.02 6.03 -18.98
N GLN A 7 32.70 4.75 -18.76
CA GLN A 7 32.16 3.87 -19.78
C GLN A 7 30.69 4.21 -20.04
N GLY A 8 30.26 4.28 -21.29
CA GLY A 8 28.94 4.80 -21.61
C GLY A 8 28.31 4.34 -22.91
N PHE A 9 27.07 4.77 -23.10
CA PHE A 9 26.35 4.67 -24.37
C PHE A 9 26.79 5.77 -25.34
N GLN A 10 26.69 5.48 -26.63
CA GLN A 10 26.83 6.45 -27.71
C GLN A 10 25.72 7.52 -27.65
N PRO A 11 25.92 8.74 -28.20
CA PRO A 11 24.93 9.81 -28.16
C PRO A 11 23.54 9.43 -28.68
N VAL A 12 23.45 8.48 -29.63
CA VAL A 12 22.18 7.97 -30.17
C VAL A 12 21.24 7.44 -29.09
N PHE A 13 21.78 6.84 -28.02
CA PHE A 13 20.98 6.33 -26.90
C PHE A 13 20.23 7.45 -26.16
N TYR A 14 20.79 8.67 -26.13
CA TYR A 14 20.18 9.83 -25.47
C TYR A 14 19.27 10.65 -26.40
N THR A 15 19.02 10.14 -27.61
CA THR A 15 18.01 10.71 -28.50
C THR A 15 16.66 10.00 -28.35
N ARG A 16 15.58 10.68 -28.72
CA ARG A 16 14.24 10.09 -28.71
C ARG A 16 14.20 8.91 -29.67
N HIS A 17 13.69 7.76 -29.20
CA HIS A 17 13.53 6.60 -30.08
C HIS A 17 12.56 6.94 -31.21
N ALA A 18 13.08 7.02 -32.43
CA ALA A 18 12.26 7.04 -33.62
C ALA A 18 12.08 5.57 -34.02
N ALA A 19 10.85 5.06 -33.91
CA ALA A 19 10.53 3.72 -34.39
C ALA A 19 11.06 3.57 -35.82
N ALA A 20 11.87 2.52 -36.05
CA ALA A 20 12.47 2.31 -37.37
C ALA A 20 11.34 2.23 -38.41
N PRO A 21 11.40 3.01 -39.51
CA PRO A 21 10.47 2.82 -40.62
C PRO A 21 10.64 1.38 -41.11
N GLY A 22 9.59 0.58 -40.93
CA GLY A 22 9.62 -0.87 -40.85
C GLY A 22 10.63 -1.58 -41.75
N ASN A 23 11.42 -2.48 -41.14
CA ASN A 23 11.90 -3.69 -41.82
C ASN A 23 10.66 -4.54 -42.15
N ALA A 24 9.93 -4.14 -43.18
CA ALA A 24 9.08 -5.06 -43.90
C ALA A 24 10.02 -6.09 -44.54
N ASP A 25 9.77 -7.36 -44.25
CA ASP A 25 10.21 -8.45 -45.12
C ASP A 25 10.02 -8.06 -46.59
N ASP A 26 10.93 -8.51 -47.45
CA ASP A 26 10.97 -8.35 -48.91
C ASP A 26 9.73 -8.90 -49.66
N GLY A 27 8.54 -8.43 -49.31
CA GLY A 27 7.25 -8.83 -49.88
C GLY A 27 6.39 -7.60 -50.16
N GLU A 28 6.44 -7.16 -51.42
CA GLU A 28 5.54 -6.24 -52.14
C GLU A 28 4.84 -5.12 -51.35
N PRO A 29 5.07 -3.83 -51.70
CA PRO A 29 4.35 -2.73 -51.09
C PRO A 29 2.88 -2.79 -51.48
N ALA A 30 2.01 -3.14 -50.54
CA ALA A 30 0.57 -2.99 -50.68
C ALA A 30 0.24 -1.49 -50.86
N ALA A 31 -0.04 -1.10 -52.10
CA ALA A 31 -0.31 0.25 -52.56
C ALA A 31 -1.62 0.88 -52.02
N GLY A 32 -2.05 0.55 -50.80
CA GLY A 32 -3.28 1.05 -50.16
C GLY A 32 -3.08 1.75 -48.81
N ALA A 33 -1.85 1.84 -48.27
CA ALA A 33 -1.61 2.29 -46.90
C ALA A 33 -1.34 3.79 -46.72
N THR A 34 -1.48 4.62 -47.77
CA THR A 34 -1.20 6.08 -47.71
C THR A 34 -2.42 6.94 -47.34
N GLY A 35 -3.50 6.35 -46.80
CA GLY A 35 -4.77 7.06 -46.55
C GLY A 35 -5.41 6.93 -45.16
N ARG A 36 -4.79 6.26 -44.18
CA ARG A 36 -5.33 6.26 -42.79
C ARG A 36 -4.87 7.51 -42.06
N GLY A 37 -5.64 8.58 -42.19
CA GLY A 37 -5.44 9.81 -41.41
C GLY A 37 -5.52 9.54 -39.90
N SER A 38 -4.81 10.32 -39.10
CA SER A 38 -4.93 10.28 -37.64
C SER A 38 -6.40 10.39 -37.26
N GLY A 39 -6.87 9.50 -36.37
CA GLY A 39 -8.25 9.54 -35.88
C GLY A 39 -8.62 10.91 -35.32
N ILE A 40 -9.92 11.20 -35.24
CA ILE A 40 -10.39 12.47 -34.68
C ILE A 40 -9.98 12.52 -33.20
N CYS A 41 -9.26 13.56 -32.80
CA CYS A 41 -8.88 13.85 -31.41
C CYS A 41 -9.09 15.35 -31.15
N TYR A 42 -9.28 15.76 -29.89
CA TYR A 42 -9.32 17.17 -29.51
C TYR A 42 -7.94 17.83 -29.68
N ASP A 43 -7.93 19.07 -30.17
CA ASP A 43 -6.75 19.92 -30.33
C ASP A 43 -7.15 21.36 -30.00
N ALA A 44 -6.50 21.97 -29.01
CA ALA A 44 -6.90 23.29 -28.50
C ALA A 44 -6.71 24.42 -29.54
N ASP A 45 -5.67 24.34 -30.36
CA ASP A 45 -5.37 25.35 -31.39
C ASP A 45 -6.42 25.31 -32.52
N ARG A 46 -6.90 24.12 -32.85
CA ARG A 46 -7.86 23.90 -33.93
C ARG A 46 -9.31 24.00 -33.49
N ASP A 47 -9.66 23.38 -32.37
CA ASP A 47 -11.05 23.20 -31.93
C ASP A 47 -11.47 24.26 -30.89
N GLY A 48 -10.53 25.08 -30.39
CA GLY A 48 -10.79 26.07 -29.35
C GLY A 48 -11.01 25.42 -27.98
N PRO A 49 -11.82 26.01 -27.09
CA PRO A 49 -12.15 25.39 -25.80
C PRO A 49 -12.77 24.01 -25.96
N HIS A 50 -12.47 23.09 -25.06
CA HIS A 50 -12.94 21.69 -25.12
C HIS A 50 -14.47 21.55 -25.23
N GLN A 51 -15.23 22.43 -24.57
CA GLN A 51 -16.68 22.47 -24.69
C GLN A 51 -17.14 22.77 -26.13
N ALA A 52 -16.43 23.63 -26.86
CA ALA A 52 -16.73 23.92 -28.26
C ALA A 52 -16.47 22.72 -29.18
N PHE A 53 -15.45 21.90 -28.88
CA PHE A 53 -15.26 20.62 -29.54
C PHE A 53 -16.43 19.68 -29.26
N CYS A 54 -16.86 19.54 -28.00
CA CYS A 54 -17.97 18.68 -27.60
C CYS A 54 -19.31 19.07 -28.23
N ASP A 55 -19.58 20.37 -28.35
CA ASP A 55 -20.79 20.89 -28.99
C ASP A 55 -20.71 20.86 -30.53
N GLY A 56 -19.52 20.66 -31.08
CA GLY A 56 -19.25 20.65 -32.51
C GLY A 56 -19.71 19.36 -33.22
N SER A 57 -19.95 19.46 -34.53
CA SER A 57 -20.39 18.33 -35.37
C SER A 57 -19.34 17.20 -35.47
N ARG A 58 -18.07 17.48 -35.17
CA ARG A 58 -16.98 16.50 -35.17
C ARG A 58 -17.05 15.55 -33.96
N PHE A 59 -17.64 15.96 -32.85
CA PHE A 59 -17.70 15.16 -31.64
C PHE A 59 -18.48 13.85 -31.81
N MET A 60 -19.55 13.87 -32.62
CA MET A 60 -20.32 12.66 -32.93
C MET A 60 -19.56 11.67 -33.81
N ALA A 61 -18.61 12.13 -34.62
CA ALA A 61 -17.70 11.25 -35.34
C ALA A 61 -16.62 10.70 -34.41
N TYR A 62 -16.03 11.56 -33.57
CA TYR A 62 -15.10 11.17 -32.50
C TYR A 62 -15.66 10.07 -31.60
N ARG A 63 -16.88 10.23 -31.06
CA ARG A 63 -17.54 9.25 -30.19
C ARG A 63 -17.70 7.89 -30.86
N ARG A 64 -18.06 7.87 -32.15
CA ARG A 64 -18.18 6.63 -32.94
C ARG A 64 -16.84 5.98 -33.18
N GLU A 65 -15.80 6.75 -33.51
CA GLU A 65 -14.44 6.23 -33.65
C GLU A 65 -13.92 5.66 -32.34
N PHE A 66 -14.14 6.33 -31.21
CA PHE A 66 -13.75 5.86 -29.88
C PHE A 66 -14.37 4.50 -29.58
N LEU A 67 -15.70 4.37 -29.77
CA LEU A 67 -16.39 3.10 -29.58
C LEU A 67 -15.84 2.00 -30.49
N GLY A 68 -15.63 2.32 -31.78
CA GLY A 68 -15.09 1.36 -32.75
C GLY A 68 -13.69 0.84 -32.39
N ARG A 69 -12.84 1.66 -31.77
CA ARG A 69 -11.53 1.22 -31.25
C ARG A 69 -11.67 0.25 -30.08
N LEU A 70 -12.60 0.51 -29.16
CA LEU A 70 -12.87 -0.43 -28.06
C LEU A 70 -13.46 -1.75 -28.55
N GLU A 71 -14.39 -1.69 -29.52
CA GLU A 71 -14.99 -2.87 -30.14
C GLU A 71 -13.94 -3.71 -30.88
N PHE A 72 -12.99 -3.08 -31.57
CA PHE A 72 -11.86 -3.77 -32.19
C PHE A 72 -11.04 -4.59 -31.17
N ILE A 73 -10.74 -4.03 -30.00
CA ILE A 73 -10.02 -4.73 -28.93
C ILE A 73 -10.83 -5.93 -28.42
N ILE A 74 -12.13 -5.72 -28.16
CA ILE A 74 -13.05 -6.75 -27.64
C ILE A 74 -13.18 -7.91 -28.66
N ASP A 75 -13.33 -7.60 -29.94
CA ASP A 75 -13.42 -8.60 -30.99
C ASP A 75 -12.12 -9.38 -31.15
N LEU A 76 -10.97 -8.72 -30.99
CA LEU A 76 -9.67 -9.39 -30.98
C LEU A 76 -9.56 -10.38 -29.80
N CYS A 77 -10.00 -10.01 -28.60
CA CYS A 77 -10.06 -10.94 -27.44
C CYS A 77 -10.89 -12.19 -27.73
N ARG A 78 -12.04 -12.01 -28.38
CA ARG A 78 -12.94 -13.12 -28.75
C ARG A 78 -12.34 -14.01 -29.83
N GLN A 79 -11.72 -13.42 -30.84
CA GLN A 79 -11.02 -14.15 -31.91
C GLN A 79 -9.88 -15.00 -31.35
N GLN A 80 -9.13 -14.47 -30.37
CA GLN A 80 -8.05 -15.18 -29.70
C GLN A 80 -8.51 -16.10 -28.57
N ARG A 81 -9.83 -16.18 -28.31
CA ARG A 81 -10.44 -17.05 -27.28
C ARG A 81 -9.85 -16.83 -25.88
N MET A 82 -9.63 -15.58 -25.51
CA MET A 82 -9.14 -15.23 -24.18
C MET A 82 -10.18 -15.65 -23.11
N PRO A 83 -9.78 -16.36 -22.03
CA PRO A 83 -10.71 -16.83 -21.00
C PRO A 83 -11.37 -15.71 -20.21
N ASP A 84 -10.75 -14.53 -20.20
CA ASP A 84 -11.14 -13.32 -19.48
C ASP A 84 -11.77 -12.25 -20.39
N ALA A 85 -12.14 -12.60 -21.63
CA ALA A 85 -12.70 -11.67 -22.61
C ALA A 85 -13.92 -10.88 -22.09
N ASP A 86 -14.83 -11.52 -21.37
CA ASP A 86 -16.04 -10.87 -20.82
C ASP A 86 -15.71 -9.81 -19.76
N ALA A 87 -14.70 -10.10 -18.91
CA ALA A 87 -14.25 -9.15 -17.90
C ALA A 87 -13.54 -7.95 -18.54
N ILE A 88 -12.73 -8.20 -19.58
CA ILE A 88 -12.07 -7.16 -20.38
C ILE A 88 -13.11 -6.26 -21.05
N GLU A 89 -14.13 -6.85 -21.67
CA GLU A 89 -15.25 -6.12 -22.28
C GLU A 89 -15.98 -5.24 -21.27
N ALA A 90 -16.29 -5.76 -20.08
CA ALA A 90 -16.96 -4.99 -19.03
C ALA A 90 -16.18 -3.73 -18.63
N ARG A 91 -14.85 -3.81 -18.54
CA ARG A 91 -13.98 -2.67 -18.18
C ARG A 91 -13.94 -1.61 -19.28
N PHE A 92 -13.75 -2.01 -20.55
CA PHE A 92 -13.77 -1.05 -21.67
C PHE A 92 -15.16 -0.43 -21.88
N ARG A 93 -16.24 -1.18 -21.67
CA ARG A 93 -17.59 -0.60 -21.65
C ARG A 93 -17.77 0.38 -20.48
N SER A 94 -17.14 0.13 -19.33
CA SER A 94 -17.14 1.09 -18.23
C SER A 94 -16.43 2.39 -18.60
N LEU A 95 -15.26 2.32 -19.22
CA LEU A 95 -14.53 3.47 -19.75
C LEU A 95 -15.42 4.32 -20.67
N TYR A 96 -16.08 3.67 -21.64
CA TYR A 96 -16.97 4.37 -22.57
C TYR A 96 -18.14 5.08 -21.84
N ARG A 97 -18.78 4.39 -20.89
CA ARG A 97 -19.87 4.98 -20.09
C ARG A 97 -19.41 6.15 -19.22
N HIS A 98 -18.28 6.01 -18.53
CA HIS A 98 -17.72 7.07 -17.70
C HIS A 98 -17.41 8.32 -18.53
N ARG A 99 -16.82 8.13 -19.71
CA ARG A 99 -16.50 9.24 -20.62
C ARG A 99 -17.75 9.89 -21.20
N PHE A 100 -18.72 9.14 -21.73
CA PHE A 100 -19.78 9.71 -22.58
C PHE A 100 -21.19 9.73 -21.98
N GLU A 101 -21.44 9.04 -20.86
CA GLU A 101 -22.81 8.80 -20.37
C GLU A 101 -23.02 9.17 -18.89
N ALA A 102 -21.99 9.10 -18.04
CA ALA A 102 -22.15 9.17 -16.59
C ALA A 102 -21.70 10.49 -15.93
N GLY A 103 -21.22 11.49 -16.68
CA GLY A 103 -20.70 12.74 -16.10
C GLY A 103 -19.64 12.52 -15.02
N TYR A 104 -18.81 11.49 -15.21
CA TYR A 104 -17.96 10.91 -14.17
C TYR A 104 -16.63 11.65 -13.98
N PHE A 105 -16.08 12.22 -15.05
CA PHE A 105 -14.80 12.93 -15.05
C PHE A 105 -15.00 14.45 -15.02
N ASP A 106 -14.00 15.17 -14.52
CA ASP A 106 -13.99 16.63 -14.50
C ASP A 106 -13.98 17.20 -15.93
N VAL A 107 -14.92 18.10 -16.21
CA VAL A 107 -15.16 18.64 -17.55
C VAL A 107 -14.08 19.65 -17.97
N GLU A 108 -13.48 20.35 -17.02
CA GLU A 108 -12.56 21.46 -17.31
C GLU A 108 -11.12 20.98 -17.55
N HIS A 109 -10.67 19.96 -16.82
CA HIS A 109 -9.24 19.57 -16.81
C HIS A 109 -8.98 18.15 -17.33
N GLU A 110 -9.84 17.18 -17.00
CA GLU A 110 -9.59 15.77 -17.28
C GLU A 110 -10.05 15.34 -18.69
N LEU A 111 -11.23 15.79 -19.12
CA LEU A 111 -11.78 15.46 -20.43
C LEU A 111 -10.96 15.97 -21.63
N PRO A 112 -10.36 17.17 -21.60
CA PRO A 112 -9.46 17.62 -22.67
C PRO A 112 -8.28 16.68 -22.89
N LEU A 113 -7.65 16.18 -21.82
CA LEU A 113 -6.52 15.25 -21.88
C LEU A 113 -6.95 13.88 -22.44
N MET A 114 -8.09 13.36 -21.98
CA MET A 114 -8.65 12.11 -22.49
C MET A 114 -8.93 12.18 -23.99
N ASP A 115 -9.57 13.25 -24.46
CA ASP A 115 -9.98 13.38 -25.86
C ASP A 115 -8.83 13.74 -26.81
N SER A 116 -7.69 14.17 -26.28
CA SER A 116 -6.49 14.50 -27.05
C SER A 116 -5.45 13.37 -26.95
N ALA A 117 -4.59 13.38 -25.93
CA ALA A 117 -3.52 12.41 -25.73
C ALA A 117 -4.07 10.99 -25.53
N GLY A 118 -5.12 10.83 -24.71
CA GLY A 118 -5.74 9.53 -24.45
C GLY A 118 -6.27 8.88 -25.73
N LYS A 119 -7.00 9.63 -26.55
CA LYS A 119 -7.48 9.15 -27.85
C LYS A 119 -6.35 8.78 -28.80
N ARG A 120 -5.30 9.62 -28.93
CA ARG A 120 -4.15 9.34 -29.80
C ARG A 120 -3.46 8.04 -29.40
N ALA A 121 -3.27 7.82 -28.10
CA ALA A 121 -2.72 6.59 -27.57
C ALA A 121 -3.62 5.37 -27.82
N LEU A 122 -4.94 5.50 -27.67
CA LEU A 122 -5.89 4.43 -28.00
C LEU A 122 -5.83 4.04 -29.49
N ASP A 123 -5.76 5.05 -30.38
CA ASP A 123 -5.62 4.81 -31.81
C ASP A 123 -4.29 4.11 -32.14
N GLY A 124 -3.18 4.62 -31.59
CA GLY A 124 -1.84 4.04 -31.73
C GLY A 124 -1.81 2.60 -31.24
N PHE A 125 -2.40 2.32 -30.08
CA PHE A 125 -2.45 0.99 -29.49
C PHE A 125 -3.20 0.02 -30.40
N CYS A 126 -4.36 0.43 -30.94
CA CYS A 126 -5.13 -0.40 -31.87
C CYS A 126 -4.38 -0.65 -33.20
N ASP A 127 -3.70 0.37 -33.72
CA ASP A 127 -2.93 0.25 -34.97
C ASP A 127 -1.69 -0.64 -34.77
N THR A 128 -1.06 -0.59 -33.59
CA THR A 128 0.05 -1.47 -33.19
C THR A 128 -0.44 -2.90 -32.96
N LEU A 129 -1.59 -3.10 -32.32
CA LEU A 129 -2.24 -4.41 -32.22
C LEU A 129 -2.48 -5.00 -33.62
N ALA A 130 -2.98 -4.22 -34.58
CA ALA A 130 -3.20 -4.71 -35.94
C ALA A 130 -1.89 -5.15 -36.62
N ARG A 131 -0.77 -4.46 -36.38
CA ARG A 131 0.57 -4.84 -36.89
C ARG A 131 1.16 -6.06 -36.18
N ALA A 132 0.86 -6.23 -34.89
CA ALA A 132 1.36 -7.32 -34.05
C ALA A 132 0.64 -8.66 -34.26
N ALA A 133 -0.12 -8.83 -35.36
CA ALA A 133 -0.93 -10.03 -35.61
C ALA A 133 -0.11 -11.34 -35.65
N SER A 134 1.19 -11.27 -35.92
CA SER A 134 2.12 -12.42 -35.87
C SER A 134 2.54 -12.82 -34.45
N ARG A 135 2.16 -12.06 -33.42
CA ARG A 135 2.54 -12.27 -32.01
C ARG A 135 1.31 -12.23 -31.08
N PRO A 136 0.42 -13.24 -31.14
CA PRO A 136 -0.85 -13.24 -30.39
C PRO A 136 -0.65 -13.13 -28.87
N ASP A 137 0.35 -13.80 -28.30
CA ASP A 137 0.59 -13.75 -26.85
C ASP A 137 0.91 -12.33 -26.35
N ARG A 138 1.63 -11.55 -27.15
CA ARG A 138 1.94 -10.15 -26.84
C ARG A 138 0.70 -9.27 -26.91
N GLN A 139 -0.15 -9.48 -27.92
CA GLN A 139 -1.43 -8.79 -28.02
C GLN A 139 -2.31 -9.08 -26.80
N MET A 140 -2.45 -10.35 -26.41
CA MET A 140 -3.27 -10.74 -25.25
C MET A 140 -2.78 -10.12 -23.94
N THR A 141 -1.47 -10.14 -23.68
CA THR A 141 -0.88 -9.55 -22.47
C THR A 141 -1.10 -8.04 -22.44
N ALA A 142 -0.80 -7.33 -23.53
CA ALA A 142 -0.98 -5.88 -23.61
C ALA A 142 -2.44 -5.46 -23.41
N ILE A 143 -3.39 -6.23 -23.96
CA ILE A 143 -4.83 -5.97 -23.76
C ILE A 143 -5.24 -6.19 -22.30
N ARG A 144 -4.75 -7.24 -21.64
CA ARG A 144 -5.04 -7.50 -20.22
C ARG A 144 -4.56 -6.35 -19.34
N GLU A 145 -3.30 -5.96 -19.51
CA GLU A 145 -2.67 -4.88 -18.75
C GLU A 145 -3.41 -3.56 -18.95
N LEU A 146 -3.71 -3.19 -20.20
CA LEU A 146 -4.51 -2.01 -20.48
C LEU A 146 -5.90 -2.10 -19.86
N SER A 147 -6.58 -3.25 -19.93
CA SER A 147 -7.93 -3.41 -19.38
C SER A 147 -7.99 -3.16 -17.88
N LEU A 148 -6.91 -3.49 -17.15
CA LEU A 148 -6.79 -3.25 -15.70
C LEU A 148 -6.54 -1.76 -15.42
N GLY A 149 -5.87 -1.05 -16.33
CA GLY A 149 -5.53 0.36 -16.20
C GLY A 149 -6.65 1.35 -16.59
N VAL A 150 -7.72 0.91 -17.27
CA VAL A 150 -8.78 1.83 -17.76
C VAL A 150 -9.94 2.07 -16.78
N VAL A 151 -9.85 1.59 -15.54
CA VAL A 151 -10.92 1.69 -14.52
C VAL A 151 -10.61 2.70 -13.39
N VAL A 152 -9.64 3.58 -13.61
CA VAL A 152 -9.19 4.61 -12.66
C VAL A 152 -9.71 6.01 -13.02
N CYS A 153 -9.20 7.08 -12.39
CA CYS A 153 -9.48 8.47 -12.79
C CYS A 153 -9.02 8.76 -14.24
N ALA A 154 -9.46 9.87 -14.84
CA ALA A 154 -9.16 10.15 -16.24
C ALA A 154 -7.66 10.31 -16.51
N SER A 155 -6.94 11.03 -15.63
CA SER A 155 -5.48 11.18 -15.75
C SER A 155 -4.77 9.83 -15.70
N GLY A 156 -5.18 8.94 -14.80
CA GLY A 156 -4.68 7.57 -14.72
C GLY A 156 -4.99 6.74 -15.97
N ILE A 157 -6.19 6.87 -16.53
CA ILE A 157 -6.57 6.19 -17.79
C ILE A 157 -5.69 6.66 -18.95
N VAL A 158 -5.48 7.98 -19.10
CA VAL A 158 -4.63 8.54 -20.15
C VAL A 158 -3.20 8.06 -20.02
N ALA A 159 -2.66 8.08 -18.80
CA ALA A 159 -1.31 7.56 -18.52
C ALA A 159 -1.19 6.08 -18.90
N ASN A 160 -2.17 5.25 -18.53
CA ASN A 160 -2.18 3.82 -18.86
C ASN A 160 -2.35 3.55 -20.36
N LEU A 161 -3.15 4.35 -21.08
CA LEU A 161 -3.27 4.27 -22.53
C LEU A 161 -1.95 4.59 -23.23
N ILE A 162 -1.28 5.68 -22.82
CA ILE A 162 0.01 6.09 -23.37
C ILE A 162 1.07 5.03 -23.08
N ALA A 163 1.11 4.50 -21.85
CA ALA A 163 2.04 3.45 -21.46
C ALA A 163 1.81 2.18 -22.30
N ALA A 164 0.57 1.70 -22.41
CA ALA A 164 0.23 0.49 -23.15
C ALA A 164 0.56 0.60 -24.66
N ASP A 165 0.26 1.75 -25.29
CA ASP A 165 0.63 2.02 -26.69
C ASP A 165 2.15 1.93 -26.89
N ARG A 166 2.91 2.61 -26.02
CA ARG A 166 4.38 2.65 -26.10
C ARG A 166 5.02 1.30 -25.82
N GLU A 167 4.61 0.62 -24.75
CA GLU A 167 5.14 -0.68 -24.37
C GLU A 167 4.87 -1.72 -25.47
N LEU A 168 3.66 -1.72 -26.04
CA LEU A 168 3.35 -2.60 -27.15
C LEU A 168 4.22 -2.26 -28.38
N ALA A 169 4.35 -0.97 -28.74
CA ALA A 169 5.18 -0.56 -29.87
C ALA A 169 6.65 -0.94 -29.69
N GLN A 170 7.24 -0.65 -28.53
CA GLN A 170 8.62 -0.98 -28.17
C GLN A 170 8.86 -2.49 -28.11
N SER A 171 7.87 -3.29 -27.68
CA SER A 171 7.99 -4.75 -27.64
C SER A 171 8.14 -5.40 -29.03
N LEU A 172 7.81 -4.66 -30.09
CA LEU A 172 7.96 -5.13 -31.47
C LEU A 172 9.36 -4.84 -32.05
N GLU A 173 10.15 -3.98 -31.41
CA GLU A 173 11.43 -3.47 -31.93
C GLU A 173 12.67 -4.23 -31.40
N GLY A 174 12.45 -5.40 -30.78
CA GLY A 174 13.53 -6.27 -30.29
C GLY A 174 14.38 -5.59 -29.21
N LEU A 175 15.70 -5.71 -29.32
CA LEU A 175 16.63 -5.29 -28.27
C LEU A 175 16.57 -3.77 -28.05
N CYS A 176 16.54 -2.98 -29.12
CA CYS A 176 16.50 -1.52 -29.03
C CYS A 176 15.20 -1.05 -28.36
N GLY A 177 14.04 -1.58 -28.76
CA GLY A 177 12.77 -1.25 -28.12
C GLY A 177 12.77 -1.60 -26.63
N LYS A 178 13.22 -2.81 -26.28
CA LYS A 178 13.35 -3.24 -24.87
C LYS A 178 14.33 -2.35 -24.09
N LEU A 179 15.42 -1.91 -24.72
CA LEU A 179 16.41 -1.04 -24.09
C LEU A 179 15.83 0.34 -23.74
N TRP A 180 15.07 0.94 -24.66
CA TRP A 180 14.41 2.23 -24.38
C TRP A 180 13.29 2.10 -23.35
N MET A 181 12.56 0.98 -23.34
CA MET A 181 11.58 0.68 -22.30
C MET A 181 12.23 0.59 -20.91
N VAL A 182 13.33 -0.14 -20.79
CA VAL A 182 14.08 -0.27 -19.53
C VAL A 182 14.70 1.06 -19.10
N LYS A 183 15.18 1.86 -20.05
CA LYS A 183 15.65 3.24 -19.81
C LYS A 183 14.53 4.09 -19.19
N GLU A 184 13.33 4.08 -19.76
CA GLU A 184 12.18 4.81 -19.23
C GLU A 184 11.84 4.36 -17.80
N GLN A 185 11.81 3.04 -17.56
CA GLN A 185 11.53 2.47 -16.24
C GLN A 185 12.59 2.86 -15.19
N ILE A 186 13.87 2.78 -15.52
CA ILE A 186 14.97 3.16 -14.62
C ILE A 186 14.87 4.63 -14.23
N VAL A 187 14.64 5.52 -15.21
CA VAL A 187 14.54 6.96 -14.93
C VAL A 187 13.33 7.23 -14.03
N ARG A 188 12.17 6.63 -14.32
CA ARG A 188 10.97 6.81 -13.51
C ARG A 188 11.18 6.32 -12.08
N GLU A 189 11.84 5.19 -11.88
CA GLU A 189 12.16 4.65 -10.56
C GLU A 189 13.11 5.57 -9.78
N VAL A 190 14.16 6.10 -10.41
CA VAL A 190 15.09 7.05 -9.78
C VAL A 190 14.35 8.31 -9.35
N LEU A 191 13.49 8.86 -10.20
CA LEU A 191 12.71 10.05 -9.87
C LEU A 191 11.72 9.78 -8.73
N ARG A 192 11.04 8.63 -8.75
CA ARG A 192 10.13 8.22 -7.69
C ARG A 192 10.82 8.12 -6.34
N GLN A 193 11.98 7.46 -6.29
CA GLN A 193 12.79 7.37 -5.07
C GLN A 193 13.20 8.75 -4.54
N GLU A 194 13.46 9.71 -5.43
CA GLU A 194 13.80 11.08 -5.02
C GLU A 194 12.60 11.88 -4.52
N VAL A 195 11.43 11.70 -5.13
CA VAL A 195 10.16 12.28 -4.66
C VAL A 195 9.78 11.69 -3.31
N ASP A 196 9.81 10.36 -3.17
CA ASP A 196 9.55 9.66 -1.90
C ASP A 196 10.48 10.13 -0.78
N ARG A 197 11.76 10.37 -1.10
CA ARG A 197 12.74 10.88 -0.11
C ARG A 197 12.39 12.27 0.42
N ILE A 198 11.74 13.12 -0.39
CA ILE A 198 11.39 14.49 -0.01
C ILE A 198 9.98 14.55 0.58
N TYR A 199 9.03 13.91 -0.08
CA TYR A 199 7.61 14.04 0.20
C TYR A 199 7.01 12.83 0.89
N GLY A 200 7.66 11.67 0.94
CA GLY A 200 7.10 10.44 1.51
C GLY A 200 6.73 10.49 2.99
N SER A 201 7.05 11.58 3.70
CA SER A 201 6.57 11.86 5.06
C SER A 201 5.32 12.75 5.13
N PHE A 202 4.77 13.22 4.01
CA PHE A 202 3.60 14.09 3.96
C PHE A 202 2.31 13.28 3.78
N GLU A 203 1.24 13.63 4.52
CA GLU A 203 -0.05 12.92 4.53
C GLU A 203 -0.77 12.88 3.16
N LEU A 204 -0.37 13.72 2.20
CA LEU A 204 -0.92 13.78 0.84
C LEU A 204 0.11 13.38 -0.24
N ALA A 205 1.21 12.76 0.16
CA ALA A 205 2.29 12.42 -0.78
C ALA A 205 1.85 11.41 -1.83
N GLU A 206 1.09 10.37 -1.45
CA GLU A 206 0.63 9.33 -2.37
C GLU A 206 -0.34 9.86 -3.44
N GLU A 207 -1.18 10.84 -3.10
CA GLU A 207 -2.12 11.44 -4.06
C GLU A 207 -1.41 12.32 -5.09
N ASN A 208 -0.28 12.94 -4.71
CA ASN A 208 0.44 13.91 -5.54
C ASN A 208 1.78 13.40 -6.12
N GLU A 209 2.23 12.20 -5.73
CA GLU A 209 3.50 11.59 -6.14
C GLU A 209 3.67 11.59 -7.67
N LEU A 210 2.61 11.26 -8.39
CA LEU A 210 2.61 11.18 -9.84
C LEU A 210 2.90 12.56 -10.48
N TYR A 211 2.37 13.65 -9.91
CA TYR A 211 2.59 15.00 -10.42
C TYR A 211 4.06 15.41 -10.20
N TYR A 212 4.59 15.21 -9.00
CA TYR A 212 5.99 15.48 -8.68
C TYR A 212 6.96 14.72 -9.59
N VAL A 213 6.69 13.44 -9.82
CA VAL A 213 7.53 12.61 -10.72
C VAL A 213 7.43 13.10 -12.16
N ASN A 214 6.23 13.44 -12.65
CA ASN A 214 6.03 13.91 -14.02
C ASN A 214 6.69 15.27 -14.28
N GLU A 215 6.70 16.17 -13.30
CA GLU A 215 7.40 17.46 -13.42
C GLU A 215 8.92 17.27 -13.53
N LEU A 216 9.51 16.49 -12.62
CA LEU A 216 10.94 16.15 -12.69
C LEU A 216 11.28 15.39 -13.98
N TRP A 217 10.41 14.49 -14.42
CA TRP A 217 10.54 13.77 -15.68
C TRP A 217 10.61 14.73 -16.85
N ASN A 218 9.64 15.65 -16.95
CA ASN A 218 9.59 16.63 -18.02
C ASN A 218 10.80 17.56 -18.02
N ALA A 219 11.30 17.94 -16.84
CA ALA A 219 12.50 18.77 -16.69
C ALA A 219 13.78 18.11 -17.22
N ILE A 220 13.88 16.78 -17.19
CA ILE A 220 15.07 16.04 -17.66
C ILE A 220 14.83 15.25 -18.96
N ALA A 221 13.60 15.20 -19.45
CA ALA A 221 13.21 14.33 -20.57
C ALA A 221 14.00 14.64 -21.85
N GLY A 222 14.18 15.92 -22.16
CA GLY A 222 14.95 16.36 -23.34
C GLY A 222 16.41 15.89 -23.31
N ASP A 223 17.08 16.04 -22.16
CA ASP A 223 18.48 15.65 -21.96
C ASP A 223 18.70 14.14 -22.10
N LEU A 224 17.67 13.35 -21.78
CA LEU A 224 17.72 11.90 -21.80
C LEU A 224 17.03 11.32 -23.03
N GLY A 225 16.50 12.11 -23.96
CA GLY A 225 15.75 11.59 -25.11
C GLY A 225 14.49 10.80 -24.71
N LEU A 226 13.86 11.19 -23.60
CA LEU A 226 12.59 10.64 -23.13
C LEU A 226 11.44 11.45 -23.70
N PRO A 227 10.26 10.84 -23.91
CA PRO A 227 9.07 11.59 -24.28
C PRO A 227 8.55 12.40 -23.08
N SER A 228 8.23 13.68 -23.29
CA SER A 228 7.51 14.47 -22.30
C SER A 228 6.12 13.89 -22.04
N VAL A 229 5.66 14.00 -20.79
CA VAL A 229 4.30 13.69 -20.36
C VAL A 229 3.46 14.96 -20.51
N GLU A 230 2.41 14.90 -21.32
CA GLU A 230 1.40 15.97 -21.37
C GLU A 230 0.64 15.96 -20.04
N GLY A 231 0.81 17.02 -19.25
CA GLY A 231 0.14 17.21 -17.96
C GLY A 231 -0.68 18.50 -17.93
N ASN A 232 -1.42 18.73 -16.85
CA ASN A 232 -2.16 19.97 -16.66
C ASN A 232 -1.17 21.15 -16.55
N PRO A 233 -1.26 22.19 -17.39
CA PRO A 233 -0.36 23.33 -17.33
C PRO A 233 -0.44 24.11 -16.02
N GLU A 234 -1.55 24.03 -15.28
CA GLU A 234 -1.68 24.70 -13.98
C GLU A 234 -0.87 24.02 -12.88
N ASP A 235 -0.60 22.70 -12.98
CA ASP A 235 0.14 21.94 -11.97
C ASP A 235 1.67 22.07 -12.13
N ALA A 236 2.15 22.54 -13.30
CA ALA A 236 3.57 22.60 -13.62
C ALA A 236 4.34 23.74 -12.93
N ASP A 237 3.64 24.74 -12.39
CA ASP A 237 4.24 25.91 -11.72
C ASP A 237 4.24 25.77 -10.17
N GLU A 238 3.59 24.75 -9.59
CA GLU A 238 3.36 24.69 -8.14
C GLU A 238 4.49 24.02 -7.33
N CYS A 239 5.28 23.10 -7.89
CA CYS A 239 6.25 22.34 -7.07
C CYS A 239 7.61 23.04 -6.86
N GLY A 240 7.96 24.00 -7.73
CA GLY A 240 9.06 24.94 -7.49
C GLY A 240 10.44 24.32 -7.27
N TYR A 241 10.78 23.23 -7.95
CA TYR A 241 12.11 22.60 -7.81
C TYR A 241 13.24 23.54 -8.24
N ASP A 242 14.27 23.68 -7.41
CA ASP A 242 15.43 24.45 -7.79
C ASP A 242 16.26 23.74 -8.88
N ALA A 243 16.94 24.53 -9.71
CA ALA A 243 17.73 24.00 -10.82
C ALA A 243 18.88 23.07 -10.37
N GLY A 244 19.40 23.24 -9.15
CA GLY A 244 20.42 22.38 -8.58
C GLY A 244 19.88 20.99 -8.25
N TYR A 245 18.65 20.91 -7.74
CA TYR A 245 17.94 19.66 -7.48
C TYR A 245 17.63 18.90 -8.77
N ILE A 246 17.10 19.59 -9.79
CA ILE A 246 16.87 18.99 -11.12
C ILE A 246 18.18 18.42 -11.69
N ALA A 247 19.28 19.18 -11.59
CA ALA A 247 20.60 18.72 -12.03
C ALA A 247 21.10 17.48 -11.25
N ALA A 248 20.81 17.39 -9.96
CA ALA A 248 21.15 16.23 -9.13
C ALA A 248 20.32 14.98 -9.52
N CYS A 249 19.01 15.14 -9.75
CA CYS A 249 18.14 14.07 -10.26
C CYS A 249 18.62 13.57 -11.63
N ARG A 250 18.97 14.48 -12.54
CA ARG A 250 19.58 14.13 -13.83
C ARG A 250 20.86 13.34 -13.66
N ALA A 251 21.76 13.76 -12.77
CA ALA A 251 23.02 13.04 -12.53
C ALA A 251 22.77 11.61 -11.99
N LYS A 252 21.82 11.45 -11.07
CA LYS A 252 21.41 10.12 -10.56
C LYS A 252 20.83 9.24 -11.66
N ALA A 253 19.95 9.80 -12.49
CA ALA A 253 19.39 9.09 -13.65
C ALA A 253 20.48 8.65 -14.62
N MET A 254 21.44 9.52 -14.94
CA MET A 254 22.59 9.18 -15.82
C MET A 254 23.45 8.05 -15.25
N VAL A 255 23.73 8.06 -13.94
CA VAL A 255 24.47 6.98 -13.27
C VAL A 255 23.69 5.66 -13.29
N ALA A 256 22.36 5.72 -13.15
CA ALA A 256 21.51 4.54 -13.21
C ALA A 256 21.40 3.95 -14.63
N LEU A 257 21.53 4.81 -15.66
CA LEU A 257 21.54 4.43 -17.08
C LEU A 257 22.91 3.97 -17.60
N ALA A 258 23.86 3.62 -16.72
CA ALA A 258 25.12 3.03 -17.15
C ALA A 258 24.88 1.68 -17.88
N PRO A 259 25.59 1.36 -18.98
CA PRO A 259 25.23 0.20 -19.80
C PRO A 259 25.34 -1.14 -19.06
N ASP A 260 26.29 -1.29 -18.13
CA ASP A 260 26.41 -2.46 -17.25
C ASP A 260 25.18 -2.64 -16.36
N ARG A 261 24.63 -1.54 -15.82
CA ARG A 261 23.44 -1.57 -14.97
C ARG A 261 22.18 -1.92 -15.75
N ILE A 262 22.00 -1.34 -16.95
CA ILE A 262 20.87 -1.68 -17.82
C ILE A 262 20.94 -3.15 -18.25
N ALA A 263 22.12 -3.62 -18.66
CA ALA A 263 22.34 -5.00 -19.04
C ALA A 263 22.09 -5.98 -17.88
N CYS A 264 22.55 -5.66 -16.66
CA CYS A 264 22.26 -6.47 -15.47
C CYS A 264 20.75 -6.55 -15.18
N ARG A 265 20.03 -5.42 -15.20
CA ARG A 265 18.57 -5.41 -14.95
C ARG A 265 17.82 -6.25 -15.98
N MET A 266 18.13 -6.09 -17.26
CA MET A 266 17.56 -6.90 -18.33
C MET A 266 17.90 -8.39 -18.16
N ALA A 267 19.13 -8.69 -17.73
CA ALA A 267 19.58 -10.06 -17.50
C ALA A 267 18.90 -10.72 -16.30
N GLU A 268 18.63 -9.97 -15.23
CA GLU A 268 17.85 -10.42 -14.08
C GLU A 268 16.41 -10.77 -14.48
N GLU A 269 15.76 -9.93 -15.29
CA GLU A 269 14.43 -10.21 -15.85
C GLU A 269 14.43 -11.49 -16.69
N CYS A 270 15.44 -11.66 -17.57
CA CYS A 270 15.58 -12.86 -18.39
C CYS A 270 15.80 -14.12 -17.55
N LEU A 271 16.68 -14.04 -16.54
CA LEU A 271 16.98 -15.17 -15.66
C LEU A 271 15.76 -15.55 -14.80
N SER A 272 15.01 -14.56 -14.30
CA SER A 272 13.76 -14.76 -13.56
C SER A 272 12.70 -15.45 -14.43
N MET A 273 12.50 -14.95 -15.66
CA MET A 273 11.57 -15.56 -16.62
C MET A 273 11.96 -17.00 -16.96
N PHE A 274 13.24 -17.25 -17.22
CA PHE A 274 13.75 -18.59 -17.48
C PHE A 274 13.50 -19.51 -16.29
N ARG A 275 13.87 -19.08 -15.08
CA ARG A 275 13.72 -19.86 -13.84
C ARG A 275 12.27 -20.24 -13.57
N GLY A 276 11.35 -19.29 -13.71
CA GLY A 276 9.92 -19.50 -13.50
C GLY A 276 9.29 -20.51 -14.48
N ARG A 277 9.89 -20.70 -15.66
CA ARG A 277 9.43 -21.68 -16.67
C ARG A 277 10.20 -23.00 -16.63
N ALA A 278 11.47 -22.96 -16.21
CA ALA A 278 12.40 -24.09 -16.23
C ALA A 278 12.29 -24.99 -15.00
N MET A 279 11.90 -24.45 -13.85
CA MET A 279 11.86 -25.17 -12.56
C MET A 279 10.42 -25.37 -12.10
N SER A 280 9.99 -26.63 -11.91
CA SER A 280 8.68 -26.96 -11.34
C SER A 280 8.63 -26.85 -9.81
N ASP A 281 9.79 -26.95 -9.16
CA ASP A 281 10.00 -26.80 -7.73
C ASP A 281 11.05 -25.71 -7.52
N ALA A 282 10.66 -24.61 -6.87
CA ALA A 282 11.51 -23.45 -6.63
C ALA A 282 12.68 -23.77 -5.68
N ASP A 283 12.55 -24.82 -4.85
CA ASP A 283 13.54 -25.20 -3.84
C ASP A 283 14.56 -26.23 -4.36
N ALA A 284 14.34 -26.80 -5.55
CA ALA A 284 15.22 -27.80 -6.13
C ALA A 284 16.50 -27.17 -6.70
N THR A 285 17.66 -27.51 -6.12
CA THR A 285 18.98 -26.99 -6.57
C THR A 285 19.40 -27.48 -7.96
N TYR A 286 18.90 -28.65 -8.41
CA TYR A 286 19.29 -29.29 -9.67
C TYR A 286 18.07 -29.88 -10.39
N GLY A 287 18.04 -29.73 -11.71
CA GLY A 287 17.10 -30.41 -12.60
C GLY A 287 17.74 -31.63 -13.30
N ALA A 288 16.92 -32.59 -13.70
CA ALA A 288 17.35 -33.74 -14.50
C ALA A 288 17.47 -33.34 -15.99
N CYS A 289 18.58 -33.67 -16.62
CA CYS A 289 18.85 -33.39 -18.03
C CYS A 289 18.33 -34.55 -18.91
N THR A 290 17.01 -34.66 -19.07
CA THR A 290 16.39 -35.56 -20.06
C THR A 290 16.32 -34.88 -21.42
N ALA A 291 16.18 -35.65 -22.52
CA ALA A 291 16.04 -35.07 -23.86
C ALA A 291 14.81 -34.15 -23.97
N GLU A 292 13.70 -34.54 -23.35
CA GLU A 292 12.46 -33.74 -23.30
C GLU A 292 12.66 -32.44 -22.52
N GLN A 293 13.30 -32.52 -21.34
CA GLN A 293 13.59 -31.33 -20.54
C GLN A 293 14.56 -30.41 -21.28
N TRP A 294 15.59 -30.95 -21.93
CA TRP A 294 16.53 -30.16 -22.72
C TRP A 294 15.84 -29.41 -23.88
N SER A 295 14.94 -30.08 -24.62
CA SER A 295 14.12 -29.44 -25.64
C SER A 295 13.30 -28.29 -25.07
N ARG A 296 12.61 -28.53 -23.94
CA ARG A 296 11.83 -27.49 -23.26
C ARG A 296 12.69 -26.30 -22.82
N LEU A 297 13.90 -26.53 -22.31
CA LEU A 297 14.81 -25.44 -21.93
C LEU A 297 15.26 -24.62 -23.15
N CYS A 298 15.55 -25.29 -24.27
CA CYS A 298 15.85 -24.61 -25.53
C CYS A 298 14.67 -23.75 -26.01
N ASP A 299 13.44 -24.26 -25.92
CA ASP A 299 12.21 -23.52 -26.28
C ASP A 299 12.04 -22.26 -25.42
N ILE A 300 12.28 -22.35 -24.11
CA ILE A 300 12.22 -21.19 -23.21
C ILE A 300 13.26 -20.12 -23.60
N VAL A 301 14.51 -20.51 -23.90
CA VAL A 301 15.55 -19.56 -24.33
C VAL A 301 15.27 -19.01 -25.72
N GLU A 302 14.63 -19.78 -26.60
CA GLU A 302 14.16 -19.29 -27.90
C GLU A 302 13.07 -18.23 -27.76
N ASP A 303 12.12 -18.42 -26.83
CA ASP A 303 11.11 -17.41 -26.53
C ASP A 303 11.73 -16.12 -25.99
N ILE A 304 12.66 -16.23 -25.04
CA ILE A 304 13.39 -15.06 -24.49
C ILE A 304 14.19 -14.35 -25.60
N ARG A 305 14.85 -15.11 -26.48
CA ARG A 305 15.58 -14.55 -27.63
C ARG A 305 14.66 -13.82 -28.59
N ARG A 306 13.53 -14.43 -28.96
CA ARG A 306 12.52 -13.83 -29.84
C ARG A 306 11.96 -12.54 -29.25
N ASP A 307 11.74 -12.52 -27.93
CA ASP A 307 11.29 -11.35 -27.19
C ASP A 307 12.30 -10.19 -27.23
N LEU A 308 13.60 -10.51 -27.20
CA LEU A 308 14.67 -9.53 -27.29
C LEU A 308 15.15 -9.27 -28.73
N GLY A 309 14.59 -9.94 -29.74
CA GLY A 309 15.10 -9.87 -31.12
C GLY A 309 16.53 -10.36 -31.28
N LEU A 310 16.98 -11.29 -30.43
CA LEU A 310 18.35 -11.83 -30.44
C LEU A 310 18.44 -13.14 -31.24
N THR A 311 19.61 -13.36 -31.84
CA THR A 311 19.95 -14.61 -32.54
C THR A 311 20.50 -15.68 -31.59
N VAL A 312 20.54 -16.94 -32.06
CA VAL A 312 21.16 -18.08 -31.33
C VAL A 312 22.60 -17.77 -30.93
N SER A 313 23.37 -17.09 -31.78
CA SER A 313 24.76 -16.73 -31.52
C SER A 313 24.95 -15.63 -30.48
N GLN A 314 23.89 -14.85 -30.19
CA GLN A 314 23.97 -13.73 -29.25
C GLN A 314 23.63 -14.14 -27.82
N LEU A 315 22.69 -15.08 -27.62
CA LEU A 315 22.27 -15.53 -26.29
C LEU A 315 22.05 -17.05 -26.25
N GLY A 316 23.04 -17.77 -25.73
CA GLY A 316 23.03 -19.22 -25.62
C GLY A 316 22.41 -19.74 -24.33
N LEU A 317 22.10 -21.04 -24.32
CA LEU A 317 21.53 -21.74 -23.17
C LEU A 317 22.51 -21.79 -21.99
N GLU A 318 23.81 -21.84 -22.25
CA GLU A 318 24.91 -21.84 -21.29
C GLU A 318 24.97 -20.58 -20.41
N SER A 319 24.37 -19.47 -20.86
CA SER A 319 24.23 -18.26 -20.06
C SER A 319 23.22 -18.42 -18.92
N PHE A 320 22.27 -19.36 -19.05
CA PHE A 320 21.23 -19.62 -18.05
C PHE A 320 21.54 -20.81 -17.15
N LEU A 321 22.27 -21.81 -17.65
CA LEU A 321 22.51 -23.06 -16.93
C LEU A 321 23.98 -23.45 -16.84
N GLN A 322 24.24 -24.29 -15.85
CA GLN A 322 25.49 -25.00 -15.66
C GLN A 322 25.19 -26.50 -15.65
N LEU A 323 25.83 -27.25 -16.55
CA LEU A 323 25.78 -28.71 -16.53
C LEU A 323 26.68 -29.23 -15.41
N HIS A 324 26.22 -30.26 -14.71
CA HIS A 324 27.04 -31.01 -13.77
C HIS A 324 28.02 -31.90 -14.54
N ASP A 325 29.14 -32.28 -13.92
CA ASP A 325 30.19 -33.15 -14.50
C ASP A 325 29.68 -34.50 -15.04
N ASP A 326 28.50 -34.95 -14.59
CA ASP A 326 27.89 -36.21 -15.03
C ASP A 326 27.12 -36.07 -16.37
N GLY A 327 26.92 -34.83 -16.85
CA GLY A 327 26.12 -34.48 -18.03
C GLY A 327 24.62 -34.82 -17.90
N ARG A 328 24.19 -35.34 -16.74
CA ARG A 328 22.83 -35.84 -16.49
C ARG A 328 22.00 -34.88 -15.66
N ARG A 329 22.62 -33.88 -15.04
CA ARG A 329 21.94 -32.87 -14.24
C ARG A 329 22.38 -31.46 -14.67
N TYR A 330 21.47 -30.52 -14.54
CA TYR A 330 21.74 -29.11 -14.75
C TYR A 330 21.36 -28.30 -13.51
N ARG A 331 21.98 -27.14 -13.35
CA ARG A 331 21.60 -26.11 -12.38
C ARG A 331 21.34 -24.81 -13.13
N VAL A 332 20.22 -24.16 -12.82
CA VAL A 332 19.99 -22.78 -13.28
C VAL A 332 20.95 -21.87 -12.52
N ARG A 333 21.67 -21.00 -13.21
CA ARG A 333 22.61 -20.07 -12.59
C ARG A 333 21.86 -19.10 -11.67
N ASP A 334 22.54 -18.64 -10.63
CA ASP A 334 22.03 -17.60 -9.71
C ASP A 334 22.53 -16.21 -10.07
N ASP A 335 23.56 -16.13 -10.90
CA ASP A 335 24.20 -14.89 -11.33
C ASP A 335 23.82 -14.58 -12.79
N PRO A 336 23.21 -13.41 -13.08
CA PRO A 336 22.83 -12.99 -14.43
C PRO A 336 24.00 -12.48 -15.28
N ALA A 337 25.24 -12.45 -14.76
CA ALA A 337 26.38 -11.82 -15.43
C ALA A 337 26.66 -12.32 -16.86
N LEU A 338 26.47 -13.62 -17.16
CA LEU A 338 26.67 -14.13 -18.52
C LEU A 338 25.57 -13.70 -19.50
N ILE A 339 24.34 -13.52 -19.02
CA ILE A 339 23.25 -12.97 -19.82
C ILE A 339 23.51 -11.48 -20.05
N ALA A 340 23.95 -10.74 -19.02
CA ALA A 340 24.31 -9.34 -19.14
C ALA A 340 25.48 -9.12 -20.12
N LEU A 341 26.49 -9.99 -20.10
CA LEU A 341 27.58 -9.98 -21.07
C LEU A 341 27.08 -10.22 -22.51
N ALA A 342 26.17 -11.18 -22.70
CA ALA A 342 25.53 -11.42 -24.00
C ALA A 342 24.76 -10.19 -24.50
N LEU A 343 24.01 -9.52 -23.61
CA LEU A 343 23.29 -8.29 -23.94
C LEU A 343 24.24 -7.14 -24.30
N LEU A 344 25.35 -6.94 -23.58
CA LEU A 344 26.34 -5.91 -23.90
C LEU A 344 27.00 -6.14 -25.27
N LYS A 345 27.30 -7.40 -25.60
CA LYS A 345 27.79 -7.75 -26.95
C LYS A 345 26.76 -7.38 -28.02
N ALA A 346 25.48 -7.68 -27.77
CA ALA A 346 24.41 -7.32 -28.70
C ALA A 346 24.25 -5.79 -28.82
N MET A 347 24.29 -5.04 -27.71
CA MET A 347 24.29 -3.57 -27.72
C MET A 347 25.50 -2.99 -28.48
N SER A 348 26.68 -3.61 -28.36
CA SER A 348 27.86 -3.23 -29.16
C SER A 348 27.66 -3.51 -30.64
N ALA A 349 27.02 -4.63 -31.00
CA ALA A 349 26.73 -4.99 -32.39
C ALA A 349 25.74 -4.01 -33.04
N GLU A 350 24.79 -3.48 -32.26
CA GLU A 350 23.87 -2.40 -32.65
C GLU A 350 24.52 -1.00 -32.64
N GLY A 351 25.83 -0.90 -32.33
CA GLY A 351 26.55 0.37 -32.31
C GLY A 351 26.16 1.31 -31.17
N LEU A 352 25.62 0.78 -30.07
CA LEU A 352 25.13 1.58 -28.94
C LEU A 352 26.19 1.86 -27.88
N LEU A 353 27.26 1.06 -27.79
CA LEU A 353 28.30 1.23 -26.77
C LEU A 353 29.45 2.11 -27.28
N ALA A 354 29.96 2.99 -26.43
CA ALA A 354 31.10 3.86 -26.74
C ALA A 354 32.46 3.22 -26.42
N ASP A 355 32.47 2.24 -25.52
CA ASP A 355 33.69 1.71 -24.91
C ASP A 355 33.77 0.18 -24.97
N MET A 356 34.98 -0.32 -24.69
CA MET A 356 35.32 -1.74 -24.72
C MET A 356 35.58 -2.29 -23.30
N PRO A 357 35.49 -3.62 -23.10
CA PRO A 357 35.87 -4.25 -21.84
C PRO A 357 37.32 -3.96 -21.47
N VAL A 358 37.55 -3.65 -20.20
CA VAL A 358 38.89 -3.36 -19.68
C VAL A 358 39.49 -4.65 -19.13
N ARG A 359 40.70 -5.00 -19.60
CA ARG A 359 41.45 -6.13 -19.04
C ARG A 359 42.07 -5.72 -17.71
N LEU A 360 41.82 -6.50 -16.67
CA LEU A 360 42.29 -6.24 -15.31
C LEU A 360 43.53 -7.04 -14.92
N ALA A 361 43.56 -8.32 -15.28
CA ALA A 361 44.61 -9.23 -14.85
C ALA A 361 44.77 -10.42 -15.81
N ASP A 362 45.95 -11.01 -15.80
CA ASP A 362 46.31 -12.29 -16.40
C ASP A 362 46.79 -13.26 -15.31
N PHE A 363 46.50 -14.54 -15.49
CA PHE A 363 46.95 -15.58 -14.55
C PHE A 363 47.16 -16.91 -15.28
N VAL A 364 47.97 -17.78 -14.68
CA VAL A 364 48.13 -19.17 -15.13
C VAL A 364 47.40 -20.06 -14.14
N ALA A 365 46.38 -20.77 -14.60
CA ALA A 365 45.64 -21.74 -13.80
C ALA A 365 46.53 -22.93 -13.43
N GLY A 366 46.16 -23.67 -12.37
CA GLY A 366 46.95 -24.80 -11.87
C GLY A 366 47.13 -25.96 -12.86
N ASP A 367 46.33 -26.00 -13.93
CA ASP A 367 46.42 -26.94 -15.05
C ASP A 367 47.31 -26.42 -16.21
N GLY A 368 47.93 -25.25 -16.04
CA GLY A 368 48.81 -24.61 -17.02
C GLY A 368 48.08 -23.76 -18.08
N ARG A 369 46.75 -23.65 -18.03
CA ARG A 369 45.99 -22.79 -18.95
C ARG A 369 46.14 -21.32 -18.59
N HIS A 370 46.15 -20.45 -19.59
CA HIS A 370 46.21 -19.02 -19.38
C HIS A 370 44.79 -18.44 -19.23
N GLY A 371 44.56 -17.70 -18.16
CA GLY A 371 43.32 -16.99 -17.86
C GLY A 371 43.50 -15.49 -17.95
N GLU A 372 42.50 -14.78 -18.50
CA GLU A 372 42.45 -13.32 -18.53
C GLU A 372 41.15 -12.85 -17.85
N VAL A 373 41.23 -11.82 -17.01
CA VAL A 373 40.08 -11.25 -16.30
C VAL A 373 39.73 -9.89 -16.91
N PHE A 374 38.45 -9.70 -17.20
CA PHE A 374 37.90 -8.48 -17.77
C PHE A 374 36.81 -7.91 -16.87
N MET A 375 36.63 -6.59 -16.96
CA MET A 375 35.51 -5.90 -16.37
C MET A 375 34.85 -4.93 -17.36
N TYR A 376 33.57 -4.68 -17.15
CA TYR A 376 32.84 -3.60 -17.78
C TYR A 376 31.92 -2.93 -16.75
N GLY A 377 32.07 -1.63 -16.63
CA GLY A 377 31.39 -0.76 -15.70
C GLY A 377 31.71 -1.08 -14.25
N SER A 378 30.70 -0.88 -13.40
CA SER A 378 30.78 -1.12 -11.97
C SER A 378 30.23 -2.49 -11.55
N MET A 379 29.46 -3.16 -12.43
CA MET A 379 28.63 -4.32 -12.10
C MET A 379 29.04 -5.63 -12.77
N LEU A 380 29.89 -5.63 -13.80
CA LEU A 380 30.22 -6.86 -14.54
C LEU A 380 31.72 -7.19 -14.58
N GLY A 381 32.04 -8.46 -14.27
CA GLY A 381 33.37 -9.03 -14.37
C GLY A 381 33.29 -10.49 -14.85
N TRP A 382 34.23 -10.89 -15.71
CA TRP A 382 34.29 -12.24 -16.23
C TRP A 382 35.72 -12.65 -16.54
N ARG A 383 35.96 -13.95 -16.69
CA ARG A 383 37.24 -14.50 -17.12
C ARG A 383 37.11 -15.25 -18.44
N LEU A 384 38.17 -15.21 -19.22
CA LEU A 384 38.36 -16.03 -20.42
C LEU A 384 39.49 -17.02 -20.15
N GLN A 385 39.28 -18.29 -20.46
CA GLN A 385 40.37 -19.27 -20.52
C GLN A 385 40.83 -19.42 -21.97
N ARG A 386 42.14 -19.32 -22.19
CA ARG A 386 42.75 -19.58 -23.49
C ARG A 386 43.67 -20.79 -23.39
N GLU A 387 43.54 -21.67 -24.38
CA GLU A 387 44.56 -22.68 -24.59
C GLU A 387 45.86 -21.98 -24.97
N THR A 388 46.91 -22.27 -24.19
CA THR A 388 48.24 -21.74 -24.46
C THR A 388 48.63 -22.17 -25.87
N PRO A 389 48.94 -21.27 -26.81
CA PRO A 389 49.40 -21.67 -28.12
C PRO A 389 50.62 -22.56 -27.92
N ALA A 390 50.54 -23.82 -28.38
CA ALA A 390 51.61 -24.79 -28.20
C ALA A 390 52.92 -24.17 -28.68
N ALA A 391 53.90 -24.06 -27.78
CA ALA A 391 55.16 -23.36 -28.02
C ALA A 391 56.05 -23.96 -29.13
N ASN A 392 55.54 -24.92 -29.92
CA ASN A 392 56.28 -25.69 -30.92
C ASN A 392 55.86 -25.48 -32.38
N GLU A 393 54.89 -24.61 -32.68
CA GLU A 393 54.61 -24.25 -34.08
C GLU A 393 55.27 -22.91 -34.43
N ALA A 394 56.55 -22.99 -34.82
CA ALA A 394 57.20 -21.92 -35.56
C ALA A 394 56.42 -21.69 -36.89
N PRO A 395 55.97 -20.46 -37.20
CA PRO A 395 55.19 -20.22 -38.40
C PRO A 395 56.07 -20.44 -39.64
N ALA A 396 55.75 -21.48 -40.42
CA ALA A 396 56.20 -21.59 -41.79
C ALA A 396 55.63 -20.41 -42.56
N ARG A 397 56.50 -19.43 -42.86
CA ARG A 397 56.21 -18.29 -43.75
C ARG A 397 55.58 -18.80 -45.05
N THR A 398 54.27 -18.63 -45.19
CA THR A 398 53.61 -18.57 -46.50
C THR A 398 52.68 -17.36 -46.50
N GLY A 399 52.90 -16.49 -47.48
CA GLY A 399 52.32 -15.16 -47.55
C GLY A 399 50.82 -15.18 -47.80
N ALA A 400 50.07 -14.74 -46.80
CA ALA A 400 48.87 -13.96 -46.96
C ALA A 400 48.79 -13.04 -45.74
N ALA A 401 48.51 -11.76 -45.94
CA ALA A 401 48.52 -10.73 -44.92
C ALA A 401 47.42 -10.96 -43.87
N ALA A 402 47.68 -11.87 -42.92
CA ALA A 402 46.99 -11.92 -41.65
C ALA A 402 47.76 -11.00 -40.70
N MET A 403 47.13 -9.90 -40.34
CA MET A 403 47.65 -8.89 -39.41
C MET A 403 47.91 -9.59 -38.06
N ASP A 404 49.17 -9.61 -37.63
CA ASP A 404 49.62 -10.29 -36.41
C ASP A 404 49.03 -9.57 -35.18
N THR A 405 48.03 -10.18 -34.55
CA THR A 405 47.31 -9.63 -33.38
C THR A 405 48.17 -9.47 -32.12
N ARG A 406 49.46 -9.80 -32.19
CA ARG A 406 50.42 -9.69 -31.07
C ARG A 406 50.94 -8.27 -30.81
N ASP A 407 50.78 -7.35 -31.76
CA ASP A 407 51.18 -5.94 -31.61
C ASP A 407 50.01 -4.98 -31.31
N MET A 408 48.80 -5.49 -31.08
CA MET A 408 47.70 -4.67 -30.56
C MET A 408 48.02 -4.26 -29.11
N PRO A 409 47.97 -2.95 -28.76
CA PRO A 409 48.25 -2.50 -27.40
C PRO A 409 47.37 -3.26 -26.41
N ALA A 410 48.00 -3.68 -25.31
CA ALA A 410 47.56 -4.66 -24.32
C ALA A 410 46.27 -4.31 -23.52
N ALA A 411 45.42 -3.42 -24.04
CA ALA A 411 44.42 -2.69 -23.27
C ALA A 411 42.96 -3.16 -23.45
N SER A 412 42.54 -3.74 -24.59
CA SER A 412 41.13 -4.16 -24.76
C SER A 412 40.96 -5.18 -25.89
N LEU A 413 40.24 -6.28 -25.64
CA LEU A 413 39.79 -7.21 -26.68
C LEU A 413 38.45 -6.72 -27.27
N PRO A 414 38.15 -7.05 -28.54
CA PRO A 414 36.85 -6.75 -29.13
C PRO A 414 35.74 -7.60 -28.50
N TRP A 415 34.50 -7.09 -28.45
CA TRP A 415 33.35 -7.73 -27.77
C TRP A 415 33.07 -9.16 -28.26
N ASP A 416 33.28 -9.42 -29.54
CA ASP A 416 33.15 -10.73 -30.18
C ASP A 416 34.18 -11.76 -29.69
N ALA A 417 35.36 -11.32 -29.24
CA ALA A 417 36.42 -12.20 -28.74
C ALA A 417 36.16 -12.76 -27.31
N HIS A 418 35.13 -12.30 -26.60
CA HIS A 418 34.82 -12.75 -25.23
C HIS A 418 33.92 -14.00 -25.20
N VAL A 419 34.23 -15.02 -26.02
CA VAL A 419 33.52 -16.32 -26.05
C VAL A 419 33.99 -17.24 -24.92
N ALA A 420 33.14 -18.20 -24.51
CA ALA A 420 33.42 -19.13 -23.41
C ALA A 420 33.79 -18.44 -22.08
N ALA A 421 33.13 -17.31 -21.79
CA ALA A 421 33.34 -16.55 -20.57
C ALA A 421 32.76 -17.26 -19.34
N GLU A 422 33.43 -17.10 -18.21
CA GLU A 422 32.91 -17.52 -16.90
C GLU A 422 32.76 -16.29 -16.00
N PRO A 423 31.66 -16.17 -15.24
CA PRO A 423 31.39 -15.01 -14.41
C PRO A 423 32.41 -14.92 -13.27
N VAL A 424 32.78 -13.70 -12.90
CA VAL A 424 33.67 -13.41 -11.77
C VAL A 424 32.93 -12.54 -10.78
N ASN A 425 32.97 -12.90 -9.50
CA ASN A 425 32.43 -12.06 -8.44
C ASN A 425 33.29 -10.79 -8.30
N LEU A 426 32.73 -9.65 -8.69
CA LEU A 426 33.43 -8.36 -8.69
C LEU A 426 33.78 -7.83 -7.31
N SER A 427 32.99 -8.11 -6.27
CA SER A 427 33.34 -7.66 -4.91
C SER A 427 34.57 -8.40 -4.42
N ALA A 428 34.64 -9.72 -4.68
CA ALA A 428 35.82 -10.53 -4.42
C ALA A 428 37.04 -10.07 -5.25
N LEU A 429 36.83 -9.74 -6.54
CA LEU A 429 37.90 -9.25 -7.41
C LEU A 429 38.45 -7.89 -6.96
N ARG A 430 37.57 -6.96 -6.55
CA ARG A 430 37.99 -5.63 -6.03
C ARG A 430 38.70 -5.73 -4.70
N ALA A 431 38.23 -6.60 -3.80
CA ALA A 431 38.91 -6.86 -2.53
C ALA A 431 40.32 -7.44 -2.78
N TRP A 432 40.46 -8.37 -3.73
CA TRP A 432 41.75 -8.91 -4.14
C TRP A 432 42.69 -7.85 -4.72
N LEU A 433 42.19 -6.98 -5.62
CA LEU A 433 42.98 -5.88 -6.20
C LEU A 433 43.39 -4.81 -5.17
N ALA A 434 42.71 -4.75 -4.02
CA ALA A 434 43.02 -3.81 -2.95
C ALA A 434 44.12 -4.32 -1.99
N ASP A 435 44.45 -5.61 -2.00
CA ASP A 435 45.30 -6.28 -1.00
C ASP A 435 46.78 -6.47 -1.44
N ASP A 436 47.27 -5.65 -2.38
CA ASP A 436 48.68 -5.53 -2.80
C ASP A 436 49.45 -6.85 -3.10
N GLY A 437 48.74 -7.94 -3.41
CA GLY A 437 49.33 -9.18 -3.93
C GLY A 437 50.17 -10.00 -2.95
N GLN A 438 50.01 -9.83 -1.62
CA GLN A 438 50.77 -10.63 -0.64
C GLN A 438 50.30 -12.10 -0.54
N LEU A 439 49.06 -12.39 -0.92
CA LEU A 439 48.54 -13.76 -1.02
C LEU A 439 48.81 -14.28 -2.44
N GLY A 440 49.87 -15.08 -2.57
CA GLY A 440 50.33 -15.63 -3.85
C GLY A 440 49.26 -16.43 -4.64
N PRO A 441 49.55 -16.81 -5.90
CA PRO A 441 48.60 -17.29 -6.92
C PRO A 441 47.87 -18.62 -6.62
N GLN A 442 47.95 -19.17 -5.42
CA GLN A 442 47.43 -20.50 -5.07
C GLN A 442 46.07 -20.52 -4.35
N LEU A 443 45.53 -19.37 -3.91
CA LEU A 443 44.26 -19.33 -3.16
C LEU A 443 43.25 -18.44 -3.89
N TRP A 444 42.59 -19.02 -4.88
CA TRP A 444 41.51 -18.36 -5.61
C TRP A 444 40.20 -18.32 -4.77
N PRO A 445 39.46 -17.20 -4.77
CA PRO A 445 38.15 -17.12 -4.13
C PRO A 445 37.12 -17.90 -4.97
N GLY A 446 36.71 -19.04 -4.43
CA GLY A 446 35.89 -20.07 -5.07
C GLY A 446 36.04 -21.43 -4.39
N ALA A 447 37.13 -21.61 -3.63
CA ALA A 447 37.40 -22.79 -2.82
C ALA A 447 36.57 -22.99 -1.51
N PRO A 448 35.92 -22.01 -0.85
CA PRO A 448 35.46 -22.23 0.53
C PRO A 448 34.36 -23.31 0.64
N ALA A 449 33.52 -23.50 -0.39
CA ALA A 449 32.50 -24.55 -0.38
C ALA A 449 33.09 -25.97 -0.33
N THR A 450 34.23 -26.20 -1.00
CA THR A 450 34.98 -27.47 -0.95
C THR A 450 35.91 -27.55 0.27
N THR A 451 36.47 -26.42 0.75
CA THR A 451 37.29 -26.39 1.97
C THR A 451 36.51 -26.73 3.24
N LEU A 452 35.21 -26.39 3.27
CA LEU A 452 34.32 -26.73 4.38
C LEU A 452 34.03 -28.24 4.50
N GLN A 453 34.28 -29.08 3.50
CA GLN A 453 33.87 -30.49 3.56
C GLN A 453 34.87 -31.42 4.28
N VAL A 454 36.14 -31.03 4.51
CA VAL A 454 37.18 -31.98 5.00
C VAL A 454 38.25 -31.34 5.95
N THR A 455 37.89 -30.38 6.79
CA THR A 455 38.86 -29.68 7.67
C THR A 455 38.66 -29.95 9.17
N SER A 456 39.76 -29.96 9.94
CA SER A 456 39.76 -30.08 11.41
C SER A 456 39.15 -28.84 12.08
N LEU A 457 38.63 -29.00 13.30
CA LEU A 457 38.00 -27.90 14.06
C LEU A 457 38.92 -26.68 14.25
N ASP A 458 40.21 -26.90 14.51
CA ASP A 458 41.21 -25.82 14.63
C ASP A 458 41.46 -25.09 13.30
N ALA A 459 41.31 -25.77 12.17
CA ALA A 459 41.43 -25.15 10.86
C ALA A 459 40.19 -24.30 10.55
N LEU A 460 38.99 -24.76 10.93
CA LEU A 460 37.74 -23.99 10.77
C LEU A 460 37.79 -22.67 11.54
N MET A 461 38.31 -22.67 12.76
CA MET A 461 38.45 -21.44 13.58
C MET A 461 39.40 -20.40 12.96
N LYS A 462 40.29 -20.81 12.04
CA LYS A 462 41.24 -19.92 11.35
C LYS A 462 40.71 -19.35 10.04
N ILE A 463 39.55 -19.79 9.55
CA ILE A 463 38.96 -19.28 8.31
C ILE A 463 38.41 -17.87 8.59
N PRO A 464 38.94 -16.82 7.95
CA PRO A 464 38.40 -15.47 8.11
C PRO A 464 36.94 -15.39 7.60
N ALA A 465 36.06 -14.69 8.32
CA ALA A 465 34.66 -14.55 7.91
C ALA A 465 34.51 -13.84 6.55
N GLU A 466 35.46 -12.98 6.20
CA GLU A 466 35.59 -12.33 4.88
C GLU A 466 35.62 -13.33 3.73
N TRP A 467 36.26 -14.49 3.90
CA TRP A 467 36.40 -15.48 2.83
C TRP A 467 35.11 -16.29 2.63
N LEU A 468 34.21 -16.28 3.60
CA LEU A 468 32.92 -16.96 3.52
C LEU A 468 31.89 -16.12 2.76
N GLY A 469 32.08 -14.79 2.69
CA GLY A 469 31.44 -13.85 1.76
C GLY A 469 29.92 -13.69 1.84
N SER A 470 29.21 -14.56 2.57
CA SER A 470 27.75 -14.58 2.70
C SER A 470 27.33 -15.28 4.00
N ALA A 471 26.07 -15.16 4.38
CA ALA A 471 25.57 -15.75 5.63
C ALA A 471 25.51 -17.27 5.57
N ARG A 472 25.14 -17.86 4.43
CA ARG A 472 24.93 -19.31 4.32
C ARG A 472 26.19 -20.14 4.68
N PRO A 473 27.39 -19.87 4.14
CA PRO A 473 28.60 -20.59 4.52
C PRO A 473 29.04 -20.29 5.96
N LEU A 474 28.86 -19.05 6.42
CA LEU A 474 29.20 -18.61 7.78
C LEU A 474 28.33 -19.31 8.82
N VAL A 475 27.01 -19.37 8.61
CA VAL A 475 26.07 -20.13 9.45
C VAL A 475 26.37 -21.63 9.38
N GLY A 476 26.72 -22.14 8.19
CA GLY A 476 27.19 -23.51 8.02
C GLY A 476 28.42 -23.83 8.88
N LEU A 477 29.38 -22.91 8.98
CA LEU A 477 30.53 -23.02 9.87
C LEU A 477 30.11 -22.92 11.34
N LEU A 478 29.33 -21.92 11.72
CA LEU A 478 28.87 -21.74 13.11
C LEU A 478 28.07 -22.94 13.63
N ASN A 479 27.31 -23.62 12.78
CA ASN A 479 26.57 -24.83 13.15
C ASN A 479 27.47 -26.03 13.46
N ARG A 480 28.74 -26.02 13.03
CA ARG A 480 29.72 -27.06 13.32
C ARG A 480 30.58 -26.77 14.54
N LEU A 481 30.58 -25.52 15.00
CA LEU A 481 31.29 -25.10 16.21
C LEU A 481 30.41 -25.36 17.44
N SER A 482 31.05 -25.62 18.59
CA SER A 482 30.35 -25.52 19.88
C SER A 482 29.92 -24.07 20.15
N ALA A 483 28.99 -23.85 21.08
CA ALA A 483 28.53 -22.51 21.41
C ALA A 483 29.68 -21.58 21.83
N GLN A 484 30.61 -22.07 22.64
CA GLN A 484 31.79 -21.30 23.07
C GLN A 484 32.73 -20.98 21.90
N GLN A 485 33.00 -21.95 21.02
CA GLN A 485 33.82 -21.71 19.83
C GLN A 485 33.15 -20.74 18.85
N GLY A 486 31.82 -20.81 18.70
CA GLY A 486 31.07 -19.85 17.90
C GLY A 486 31.18 -18.42 18.44
N VAL A 487 31.14 -18.27 19.77
CA VAL A 487 31.39 -16.98 20.45
C VAL A 487 32.79 -16.47 20.16
N GLU A 488 33.81 -17.31 20.35
CA GLU A 488 35.21 -16.96 20.08
C GLU A 488 35.43 -16.58 18.61
N TYR A 489 34.83 -17.34 17.68
CA TYR A 489 34.93 -17.10 16.25
C TYR A 489 34.28 -15.77 15.84
N LEU A 490 33.04 -15.52 16.28
CA LEU A 490 32.36 -14.26 16.02
C LEU A 490 33.12 -13.09 16.65
N GLY A 491 33.63 -13.24 17.87
CA GLY A 491 34.43 -12.23 18.55
C GLY A 491 35.71 -11.89 17.78
N HIS A 492 36.40 -12.90 17.23
CA HIS A 492 37.60 -12.69 16.43
C HIS A 492 37.31 -11.96 15.10
N ASN A 493 36.16 -12.25 14.48
CA ASN A 493 35.77 -11.71 13.17
C ASN A 493 34.86 -10.48 13.27
N LEU A 494 34.61 -9.95 14.47
CA LEU A 494 33.69 -8.84 14.70
C LEU A 494 34.00 -7.58 13.87
N PRO A 495 35.28 -7.17 13.69
CA PRO A 495 35.61 -5.99 12.88
C PRO A 495 35.04 -6.07 11.47
N TYR A 496 35.38 -7.11 10.71
CA TYR A 496 34.86 -7.34 9.35
C TYR A 496 33.34 -7.44 9.33
N LEU A 497 32.76 -8.15 10.30
CA LEU A 497 31.30 -8.30 10.37
C LEU A 497 30.62 -6.93 10.51
N LEU A 498 31.15 -6.05 11.36
CA LEU A 498 30.58 -4.73 11.57
C LEU A 498 30.78 -3.78 10.38
N THR A 499 31.91 -3.85 9.68
CA THR A 499 32.28 -2.88 8.64
C THR A 499 31.88 -3.32 7.23
N ASP A 500 32.17 -4.56 6.86
CA ASP A 500 32.24 -4.96 5.45
C ASP A 500 31.26 -6.10 5.08
N PHE A 501 30.58 -6.71 6.07
CA PHE A 501 29.65 -7.80 5.78
C PHE A 501 28.41 -7.32 5.00
N PRO A 502 28.02 -8.02 3.90
CA PRO A 502 26.97 -7.57 2.99
C PRO A 502 25.63 -7.31 3.69
N ALA A 503 25.04 -6.14 3.46
CA ALA A 503 23.80 -5.75 4.14
C ALA A 503 22.63 -6.71 3.90
N GLY A 504 22.50 -7.26 2.69
CA GLY A 504 21.46 -8.22 2.32
C GLY A 504 21.60 -9.60 2.98
N GLU A 505 22.76 -9.92 3.57
CA GLU A 505 23.05 -11.21 4.21
C GLU A 505 22.90 -11.15 5.74
N ARG A 506 22.76 -9.95 6.33
CA ARG A 506 22.83 -9.74 7.79
C ARG A 506 21.75 -10.52 8.55
N ASP A 507 20.51 -10.55 8.06
CA ASP A 507 19.42 -11.24 8.78
C ASP A 507 19.64 -12.74 8.91
N ALA A 508 20.03 -13.38 7.81
CA ALA A 508 20.28 -14.81 7.77
C ALA A 508 21.39 -15.23 8.76
N LEU A 509 22.35 -14.34 9.02
CA LEU A 509 23.38 -14.56 10.03
C LEU A 509 22.88 -14.28 11.45
N LEU A 510 22.12 -13.21 11.66
CA LEU A 510 21.67 -12.79 12.99
C LEU A 510 20.82 -13.85 13.69
N ASP A 511 19.98 -14.58 12.95
CA ASP A 511 19.17 -15.69 13.49
C ASP A 511 20.01 -16.72 14.26
N LYS A 512 21.23 -16.99 13.77
CA LYS A 512 22.18 -17.88 14.44
C LYS A 512 23.04 -17.15 15.46
N ALA A 513 23.55 -15.97 15.11
CA ALA A 513 24.53 -15.26 15.91
C ALA A 513 23.97 -14.83 17.27
N VAL A 514 22.72 -14.36 17.34
CA VAL A 514 22.08 -13.92 18.60
C VAL A 514 22.00 -15.06 19.62
N GLN A 515 21.83 -16.31 19.18
CA GLN A 515 21.79 -17.48 20.06
C GLN A 515 23.14 -17.77 20.74
N LEU A 516 24.24 -17.23 20.20
CA LEU A 516 25.58 -17.41 20.74
C LEU A 516 25.92 -16.38 21.84
N GLY A 517 25.10 -15.34 22.07
CA GLY A 517 25.28 -14.38 23.16
C GLY A 517 25.97 -13.08 22.74
N GLU A 518 26.89 -12.55 23.56
CA GLU A 518 27.37 -11.16 23.47
C GLU A 518 27.90 -10.74 22.07
N PRO A 519 28.73 -11.53 21.35
CA PRO A 519 29.14 -11.15 20.00
C PRO A 519 27.94 -11.00 19.06
N GLY A 520 26.96 -11.90 19.14
CA GLY A 520 25.71 -11.80 18.38
C GLY A 520 24.87 -10.59 18.78
N TYR A 521 24.85 -10.24 20.06
CA TYR A 521 24.15 -9.04 20.56
C TYR A 521 24.81 -7.76 20.04
N VAL A 522 26.15 -7.70 19.97
CA VAL A 522 26.86 -6.57 19.36
C VAL A 522 26.49 -6.42 17.89
N LEU A 523 26.49 -7.52 17.12
CA LEU A 523 26.09 -7.50 15.71
C LEU A 523 24.64 -7.04 15.53
N ALA A 524 23.72 -7.59 16.33
CA ALA A 524 22.29 -7.21 16.29
C ALA A 524 22.08 -5.72 16.58
N ARG A 525 22.78 -5.16 17.57
CA ARG A 525 22.73 -3.74 17.91
C ARG A 525 23.27 -2.86 16.80
N ALA A 526 24.35 -3.27 16.15
CA ALA A 526 24.98 -2.50 15.08
C ALA A 526 24.19 -2.52 13.78
N TRP A 527 23.56 -3.65 13.43
CA TRP A 527 22.87 -3.80 12.14
C TRP A 527 21.37 -3.53 12.17
N ARG A 528 20.74 -3.66 13.35
CA ARG A 528 19.29 -3.51 13.51
C ARG A 528 18.99 -2.46 14.57
N SER A 529 18.46 -2.88 15.72
CA SER A 529 18.22 -2.01 16.86
C SER A 529 18.23 -2.82 18.15
N GLU A 530 18.40 -2.12 19.25
CA GLU A 530 18.28 -2.70 20.60
C GLU A 530 16.89 -3.33 20.83
N LEU A 531 15.82 -2.75 20.28
CA LEU A 531 14.46 -3.31 20.42
C LEU A 531 14.32 -4.63 19.67
N TRP A 532 14.85 -4.68 18.44
CA TRP A 532 14.84 -5.89 17.63
C TRP A 532 15.55 -7.03 18.37
N LEU A 533 16.72 -6.75 18.95
CA LEU A 533 17.44 -7.75 19.76
C LEU A 533 16.57 -8.28 20.90
N VAL A 534 15.99 -7.41 21.72
CA VAL A 534 15.15 -7.81 22.85
C VAL A 534 13.99 -8.72 22.42
N LEU A 535 13.37 -8.42 21.27
CA LEU A 535 12.28 -9.20 20.71
C LEU A 535 12.70 -10.58 20.18
N GLN A 536 13.95 -10.76 19.75
CA GLN A 536 14.47 -12.05 19.30
C GLN A 536 14.97 -12.95 20.45
N LEU A 537 15.15 -12.40 21.65
CA LEU A 537 15.62 -13.17 22.80
C LEU A 537 14.49 -14.00 23.41
N ALA A 538 14.82 -15.21 23.87
CA ALA A 538 13.91 -15.99 24.71
C ALA A 538 13.50 -15.18 25.95
N HIS A 539 12.24 -15.31 26.39
CA HIS A 539 11.62 -14.46 27.42
C HIS A 539 12.51 -14.18 28.66
N ASN A 540 13.07 -15.22 29.28
CA ASN A 540 13.94 -15.05 30.45
C ASN A 540 15.27 -14.33 30.12
N THR A 541 15.80 -14.56 28.92
CA THR A 541 17.01 -13.89 28.43
C THR A 541 16.72 -12.42 28.15
N ALA A 542 15.56 -12.09 27.56
CA ALA A 542 15.11 -10.71 27.35
C ALA A 542 14.98 -9.95 28.68
N ILE A 543 14.34 -10.56 29.69
CA ILE A 543 14.22 -9.96 31.04
C ILE A 543 15.58 -9.68 31.65
N ARG A 544 16.51 -10.66 31.59
CA ARG A 544 17.87 -10.50 32.11
C ARG A 544 18.61 -9.40 31.35
N TYR A 545 18.51 -9.39 30.02
CA TYR A 545 19.12 -8.38 29.16
C TYR A 545 18.64 -6.97 29.50
N LEU A 546 17.33 -6.77 29.63
CA LEU A 546 16.75 -5.48 30.04
C LEU A 546 17.24 -5.05 31.42
N ARG A 547 17.31 -5.98 32.38
CA ARG A 547 17.79 -5.70 33.73
C ARG A 547 19.25 -5.26 33.73
N ASP A 548 20.10 -5.98 33.01
CA ASP A 548 21.54 -5.75 32.99
C ASP A 548 21.89 -4.45 32.23
N ASN A 549 21.06 -4.05 31.26
CA ASN A 549 21.28 -2.87 30.42
C ASN A 549 20.36 -1.68 30.72
N LEU A 550 19.61 -1.72 31.83
CA LEU A 550 18.53 -0.76 32.11
C LEU A 550 18.98 0.70 32.07
N ARG A 551 20.11 1.01 32.72
CA ARG A 551 20.67 2.38 32.74
C ARG A 551 21.08 2.86 31.36
N HIS A 552 21.66 1.96 30.56
CA HIS A 552 22.07 2.27 29.20
C HIS A 552 20.86 2.53 28.31
N LEU A 553 19.86 1.65 28.34
CA LEU A 553 18.62 1.81 27.56
C LEU A 553 17.84 3.07 27.97
N ALA A 554 17.73 3.35 29.26
CA ALA A 554 17.05 4.54 29.75
C ALA A 554 17.66 5.84 29.19
N ALA A 555 19.00 5.89 29.07
CA ALA A 555 19.74 7.07 28.62
C ALA A 555 19.85 7.18 27.09
N ASN A 556 20.02 6.06 26.38
CA ASN A 556 20.44 6.08 24.97
C ASN A 556 19.30 5.83 23.98
N ILE A 557 18.13 5.34 24.41
CA ILE A 557 16.99 5.20 23.50
C ILE A 557 16.40 6.58 23.17
N PRO A 558 16.36 6.99 21.88
CA PRO A 558 15.83 8.28 21.45
C PRO A 558 14.38 8.47 21.88
N ALA A 559 14.01 9.69 22.27
CA ALA A 559 12.65 10.00 22.73
C ALA A 559 11.54 9.55 21.77
N PRO A 560 11.66 9.71 20.44
CA PRO A 560 10.66 9.23 19.48
C PRO A 560 10.47 7.70 19.48
N SER A 561 11.52 6.93 19.80
CA SER A 561 11.48 5.46 19.78
C SER A 561 10.96 4.84 21.07
N ARG A 562 10.93 5.60 22.18
CA ARG A 562 10.54 5.08 23.50
C ARG A 562 9.12 4.54 23.54
N GLY A 563 8.22 5.12 22.75
CA GLY A 563 6.83 4.65 22.70
C GLY A 563 6.73 3.23 22.18
N ARG A 564 7.26 3.00 20.97
CA ARG A 564 7.35 1.67 20.34
C ARG A 564 8.04 0.64 21.23
N TRP A 565 9.06 1.05 21.98
CA TRP A 565 9.69 0.18 22.97
C TRP A 565 8.68 -0.31 24.01
N LEU A 566 7.99 0.62 24.69
CA LEU A 566 7.03 0.27 25.73
C LEU A 566 5.90 -0.60 25.18
N ASP A 567 5.48 -0.38 23.95
CA ASP A 567 4.45 -1.17 23.30
C ASP A 567 4.81 -2.66 23.22
N GLU A 568 6.09 -2.93 22.95
CA GLU A 568 6.62 -4.28 22.75
C GLU A 568 7.08 -4.94 24.05
N ILE A 569 7.66 -4.18 25.00
CA ILE A 569 8.38 -4.77 26.15
C ILE A 569 7.58 -4.80 27.45
N MET A 570 6.43 -4.11 27.57
CA MET A 570 5.75 -3.94 28.86
C MET A 570 5.36 -5.25 29.55
N HIS A 571 5.24 -6.34 28.78
CA HIS A 571 4.98 -7.69 29.30
C HIS A 571 6.20 -8.38 29.93
N LEU A 572 7.41 -7.82 29.83
CA LEU A 572 8.67 -8.37 30.34
C LEU A 572 8.93 -8.05 31.83
N GLY A 573 7.87 -7.74 32.59
CA GLY A 573 7.92 -7.60 34.05
C GLY A 573 8.65 -6.34 34.54
N GLU A 574 9.35 -6.45 35.68
CA GLU A 574 9.89 -5.30 36.41
C GLU A 574 10.89 -4.42 35.64
N PRO A 575 11.85 -4.96 34.86
CA PRO A 575 12.78 -4.12 34.10
C PRO A 575 12.08 -3.21 33.08
N ALA A 576 11.05 -3.72 32.40
CA ALA A 576 10.25 -2.92 31.47
C ALA A 576 9.45 -1.83 32.20
N ARG A 577 8.90 -2.14 33.38
CA ARG A 577 8.21 -1.19 34.24
C ARG A 577 9.11 -0.08 34.76
N GLU A 578 10.36 -0.40 35.09
CA GLU A 578 11.36 0.60 35.47
C GLU A 578 11.72 1.53 34.28
N LEU A 579 11.84 1.00 33.06
CA LEU A 579 12.00 1.83 31.86
C LEU A 579 10.78 2.73 31.63
N ALA A 580 9.56 2.22 31.81
CA ALA A 580 8.35 3.02 31.72
C ALA A 580 8.35 4.20 32.70
N ARG A 581 8.75 3.97 33.96
CA ARG A 581 8.90 5.04 34.97
C ARG A 581 10.01 6.03 34.63
N ALA A 582 11.09 5.58 33.98
CA ALA A 582 12.19 6.44 33.57
C ALA A 582 11.80 7.35 32.39
N TRP A 583 10.93 6.89 31.50
CA TRP A 583 10.53 7.62 30.29
C TRP A 583 9.23 8.41 30.43
N CYS A 584 8.32 7.99 31.31
CA CYS A 584 7.03 8.62 31.52
C CYS A 584 6.87 9.05 32.99
N PRO A 585 6.48 10.31 33.26
CA PRO A 585 6.32 10.80 34.64
C PRO A 585 5.18 10.10 35.39
N ASP A 586 4.13 9.71 34.68
CA ASP A 586 2.95 9.03 35.23
C ASP A 586 2.27 8.14 34.17
N ALA A 587 1.32 7.33 34.64
CA ALA A 587 0.53 6.45 33.78
C ALA A 587 -0.34 7.23 32.78
N TRP A 588 -0.80 8.44 33.11
CA TRP A 588 -1.60 9.25 32.19
C TRP A 588 -0.81 9.66 30.95
N THR A 589 0.42 10.13 31.17
CA THR A 589 1.36 10.50 30.11
C THR A 589 1.71 9.29 29.26
N LEU A 590 1.91 8.12 29.86
CA LEU A 590 2.12 6.87 29.13
C LEU A 590 0.93 6.54 28.22
N LEU A 591 -0.29 6.59 28.74
CA LEU A 591 -1.48 6.14 28.03
C LEU A 591 -1.95 7.12 26.96
N THR A 592 -1.69 8.41 27.13
CA THR A 592 -2.05 9.48 26.17
C THR A 592 -0.99 9.80 25.14
N GLN A 593 0.22 9.23 25.25
CA GLN A 593 1.23 9.32 24.20
C GLN A 593 0.69 8.74 22.90
N SER A 594 0.83 9.50 21.82
CA SER A 594 0.54 9.02 20.47
C SER A 594 1.60 8.00 20.05
N THR A 595 1.15 6.87 19.51
CA THR A 595 2.02 5.77 19.04
C THR A 595 2.45 5.95 17.57
N ASP A 596 1.71 6.76 16.82
CA ASP A 596 1.93 7.21 15.43
C ASP A 596 0.97 8.38 15.17
N PRO A 597 1.25 9.38 14.30
CA PRO A 597 0.25 10.36 13.84
C PRO A 597 -1.10 9.73 13.42
N LEU A 598 -1.09 8.50 12.89
CA LEU A 598 -2.31 7.79 12.47
C LEU A 598 -2.92 6.90 13.58
N ASN A 599 -2.12 6.45 14.55
CA ASN A 599 -2.52 5.48 15.57
C ASN A 599 -2.73 6.14 16.93
N GLY A 600 -3.89 6.78 17.11
CA GLY A 600 -4.52 7.08 18.40
C GLY A 600 -3.61 7.40 19.60
N THR A 601 -4.08 7.05 20.79
CA THR A 601 -3.33 7.03 22.04
C THR A 601 -2.78 5.63 22.26
N ARG A 602 -1.73 5.48 23.09
CA ARG A 602 -1.19 4.17 23.43
C ARG A 602 -2.22 3.23 24.05
N LEU A 603 -3.15 3.75 24.85
CA LEU A 603 -4.27 2.95 25.34
C LEU A 603 -5.08 2.37 24.18
N GLU A 604 -5.38 3.19 23.17
CA GLU A 604 -6.07 2.74 21.96
C GLU A 604 -5.30 1.67 21.21
N TYR A 605 -3.99 1.87 21.02
CA TYR A 605 -3.12 0.88 20.39
C TYR A 605 -3.10 -0.47 21.13
N TRP A 606 -2.96 -0.47 22.46
CA TRP A 606 -2.93 -1.72 23.24
C TRP A 606 -4.27 -2.44 23.30
N VAL A 607 -5.38 -1.70 23.34
CA VAL A 607 -6.72 -2.31 23.25
C VAL A 607 -6.92 -2.93 21.87
N GLY A 608 -6.62 -2.20 20.79
CA GLY A 608 -6.76 -2.72 19.42
C GLY A 608 -5.88 -3.93 19.10
N ARG A 609 -4.71 -4.05 19.75
CA ARG A 609 -3.78 -5.20 19.61
C ARG A 609 -4.00 -6.33 20.63
N ASP A 610 -5.08 -6.28 21.42
CA ASP A 610 -5.37 -7.26 22.48
C ASP A 610 -4.20 -7.47 23.48
N ASN A 611 -3.47 -6.40 23.81
CA ASN A 611 -2.29 -6.46 24.67
C ASN A 611 -2.66 -6.39 26.17
N VAL A 612 -3.39 -7.42 26.64
CA VAL A 612 -3.80 -7.57 28.05
C VAL A 612 -2.63 -7.40 29.02
N ARG A 613 -1.47 -7.95 28.66
CA ARG A 613 -0.28 -7.95 29.53
C ARG A 613 0.29 -6.56 29.75
N ALA A 614 0.32 -5.71 28.72
CA ALA A 614 0.75 -4.32 28.88
C ALA A 614 -0.22 -3.54 29.79
N LEU A 615 -1.53 -3.71 29.59
CA LEU A 615 -2.56 -3.08 30.43
C LEU A 615 -2.47 -3.52 31.90
N ASP A 616 -2.31 -4.82 32.15
CA ASP A 616 -2.12 -5.35 33.51
C ASP A 616 -0.80 -4.87 34.14
N ALA A 617 0.27 -4.73 33.36
CA ALA A 617 1.53 -4.17 33.85
C ALA A 617 1.38 -2.70 34.27
N VAL A 618 0.60 -1.89 33.55
CA VAL A 618 0.28 -0.52 33.98
C VAL A 618 -0.63 -0.52 35.21
N CYS A 619 -1.64 -1.40 35.28
CA CYS A 619 -2.44 -1.56 36.51
C CYS A 619 -1.54 -1.81 37.73
N GLN A 620 -0.56 -2.70 37.60
CA GLN A 620 0.38 -2.99 38.69
C GLN A 620 1.24 -1.78 39.07
N LEU A 621 1.66 -0.96 38.09
CA LEU A 621 2.38 0.28 38.35
C LEU A 621 1.52 1.32 39.08
N VAL A 622 0.27 1.51 38.65
CA VAL A 622 -0.66 2.45 39.27
C VAL A 622 -0.98 2.01 40.70
N ALA A 623 -1.25 0.71 40.92
CA ALA A 623 -1.47 0.15 42.25
C ALA A 623 -0.25 0.30 43.17
N ALA A 624 0.97 0.31 42.62
CA ALA A 624 2.21 0.57 43.35
C ALA A 624 2.47 2.07 43.61
N GLY A 625 1.56 2.97 43.23
CA GLY A 625 1.64 4.40 43.49
C GLY A 625 2.40 5.21 42.44
N TRP A 626 2.54 4.70 41.21
CA TRP A 626 3.19 5.45 40.12
C TRP A 626 2.46 6.78 39.86
N GLY A 627 3.20 7.90 39.97
CA GLY A 627 2.67 9.25 39.77
C GLY A 627 2.12 9.94 41.04
N ALA A 628 2.06 9.26 42.19
CA ALA A 628 1.49 9.82 43.42
C ALA A 628 2.32 11.00 44.01
N GLY A 629 3.60 11.13 43.64
CA GLY A 629 4.51 12.18 44.14
C GLY A 629 4.90 13.26 43.12
N SER A 630 4.64 13.08 41.82
CA SER A 630 5.11 13.97 40.75
C SER A 630 4.01 14.86 40.20
N VAL A 631 3.28 15.58 41.06
CA VAL A 631 2.42 16.68 40.60
C VAL A 631 3.31 17.90 40.32
N SER A 632 4.19 17.78 39.32
CA SER A 632 4.98 18.92 38.87
C SER A 632 4.05 19.93 38.21
N ARG A 633 4.10 21.19 38.65
CA ARG A 633 3.31 22.33 38.14
C ARG A 633 3.59 22.68 36.66
N ALA A 634 4.44 21.91 35.98
CA ALA A 634 4.78 22.09 34.56
C ALA A 634 3.69 21.62 33.57
N SER A 635 2.51 21.19 34.04
CA SER A 635 1.43 20.66 33.19
C SER A 635 0.66 21.72 32.36
N GLY A 636 1.12 22.97 32.29
CA GLY A 636 0.58 23.99 31.38
C GLY A 636 0.88 23.72 29.89
N GLN A 637 1.80 22.79 29.61
CA GLN A 637 2.15 22.32 28.26
C GLN A 637 1.97 20.80 28.12
N ALA A 638 1.12 20.16 28.94
CA ALA A 638 0.66 18.83 28.57
C ALA A 638 -0.03 18.98 27.22
N ALA A 639 0.59 18.40 26.17
CA ALA A 639 0.10 18.48 24.81
C ALA A 639 -1.42 18.28 24.84
N SER A 640 -2.15 19.30 24.39
CA SER A 640 -3.57 19.19 24.12
C SER A 640 -3.71 17.91 23.30
N VAL A 641 -4.26 16.86 23.91
CA VAL A 641 -4.64 15.64 23.21
C VAL A 641 -5.57 16.17 22.13
N SER A 642 -5.09 16.21 20.87
CA SER A 642 -5.84 16.77 19.73
C SER A 642 -7.28 16.32 19.88
N THR A 643 -8.18 17.28 20.06
CA THR A 643 -9.58 17.05 20.43
C THR A 643 -10.17 15.96 19.54
N SER A 644 -11.07 15.15 20.11
CA SER A 644 -11.77 13.99 19.52
C SER A 644 -12.36 14.13 18.10
N GLN A 645 -12.26 15.31 17.48
CA GLN A 645 -12.62 15.56 16.09
C GLN A 645 -11.52 15.04 15.16
N GLY A 646 -11.78 13.90 14.51
CA GLY A 646 -10.92 13.35 13.45
C GLY A 646 -10.11 12.11 13.82
N ARG A 647 -10.11 11.65 15.09
CA ARG A 647 -9.47 10.37 15.45
C ARG A 647 -10.33 9.21 15.00
N ALA A 648 -9.88 8.47 13.99
CA ALA A 648 -10.45 7.17 13.63
C ALA A 648 -10.44 6.23 14.85
N CYS A 649 -11.51 5.43 15.01
CA CYS A 649 -11.80 4.54 16.16
C CYS A 649 -10.71 3.46 16.31
N ALA A 650 -9.53 3.77 16.85
CA ALA A 650 -8.42 2.82 16.93
C ALA A 650 -8.69 1.62 17.88
N TRP A 651 -9.76 1.66 18.71
CA TRP A 651 -10.24 0.46 19.44
C TRP A 651 -11.05 -0.50 18.56
N CYS A 652 -11.47 -0.04 17.40
CA CYS A 652 -12.56 -0.60 16.62
C CYS A 652 -12.20 -0.75 15.15
N LEU A 653 -11.12 -0.14 14.67
CA LEU A 653 -10.64 -0.18 13.30
C LEU A 653 -9.17 -0.63 13.29
N ASP A 654 -8.80 -1.51 12.37
CA ASP A 654 -7.41 -1.85 12.11
C ASP A 654 -6.72 -0.80 11.23
N GLU A 655 -5.43 -1.00 10.97
CA GLU A 655 -4.61 -0.19 10.07
C GLU A 655 -5.16 -0.12 8.63
N ALA A 656 -6.08 -1.01 8.24
CA ALA A 656 -6.76 -1.00 6.94
C ALA A 656 -8.14 -0.33 6.98
N GLY A 657 -8.51 0.31 8.10
CA GLY A 657 -9.83 0.93 8.29
C GLY A 657 -10.98 -0.07 8.38
N LYS A 658 -10.70 -1.37 8.54
CA LYS A 658 -11.72 -2.41 8.75
C LYS A 658 -12.00 -2.55 10.23
N ILE A 659 -13.21 -2.97 10.58
CA ILE A 659 -13.61 -3.12 11.98
C ILE A 659 -12.74 -4.17 12.70
N ALA A 660 -11.72 -3.73 13.44
CA ALA A 660 -10.89 -4.52 14.33
C ALA A 660 -11.15 -4.10 15.77
N VAL A 661 -12.32 -4.52 16.24
CA VAL A 661 -12.62 -4.53 17.67
C VAL A 661 -11.57 -5.42 18.36
N SER A 662 -11.03 -4.98 19.51
CA SER A 662 -10.40 -5.88 20.48
C SER A 662 -11.23 -7.17 20.59
N LYS A 663 -10.69 -8.30 20.11
CA LYS A 663 -11.47 -9.54 20.02
C LYS A 663 -11.53 -10.24 21.38
N ASP A 664 -10.66 -9.85 22.31
CA ASP A 664 -10.53 -10.46 23.62
C ASP A 664 -11.27 -9.65 24.72
N PRO A 665 -12.35 -10.19 25.30
CA PRO A 665 -13.01 -9.62 26.47
C PRO A 665 -12.05 -9.31 27.63
N ALA A 666 -10.97 -10.08 27.79
CA ALA A 666 -9.99 -9.88 28.85
C ALA A 666 -9.21 -8.56 28.70
N THR A 667 -8.96 -8.12 27.46
CA THR A 667 -8.32 -6.83 27.17
C THR A 667 -9.19 -5.67 27.64
N ILE A 668 -10.48 -5.73 27.32
CA ILE A 668 -11.46 -4.70 27.71
C ILE A 668 -11.63 -4.66 29.22
N ASP A 669 -11.63 -5.83 29.87
CA ASP A 669 -11.66 -5.91 31.34
C ASP A 669 -10.38 -5.37 31.98
N ALA A 670 -9.21 -5.58 31.37
CA ALA A 670 -7.95 -4.99 31.82
C ALA A 670 -7.96 -3.46 31.68
N ALA A 671 -8.43 -2.95 30.54
CA ALA A 671 -8.62 -1.51 30.33
C ALA A 671 -9.60 -0.91 31.36
N ARG A 672 -10.72 -1.60 31.63
CA ARG A 672 -11.68 -1.20 32.68
C ARG A 672 -11.02 -1.10 34.05
N ARG A 673 -10.26 -2.11 34.48
CA ARG A 673 -9.54 -2.09 35.76
C ARG A 673 -8.55 -0.91 35.82
N LEU A 674 -7.81 -0.68 34.75
CA LEU A 674 -6.85 0.41 34.64
C LEU A 674 -7.53 1.77 34.77
N LEU A 675 -8.57 2.03 33.98
CA LEU A 675 -9.31 3.30 33.99
C LEU A 675 -9.95 3.57 35.35
N ARG A 676 -10.42 2.54 36.07
CA ARG A 676 -10.94 2.68 37.44
C ARG A 676 -9.85 3.12 38.41
N GLN A 677 -8.68 2.50 38.34
CA GLN A 677 -7.55 2.87 39.20
C GLN A 677 -7.03 4.28 38.91
N LEU A 678 -7.12 4.74 37.65
CA LEU A 678 -6.77 6.12 37.29
C LEU A 678 -7.81 7.14 37.77
N SER A 679 -9.06 6.72 37.92
CA SER A 679 -10.19 7.59 38.29
C SER A 679 -10.40 7.70 39.81
N PHE A 680 -9.83 6.79 40.62
CA PHE A 680 -10.03 6.76 42.07
C PHE A 680 -8.74 6.49 42.84
N GLY A 681 -8.59 7.15 44.01
CA GLY A 681 -7.56 6.82 45.00
C GLY A 681 -6.42 7.83 45.17
N SER A 682 -6.38 8.92 44.41
CA SER A 682 -5.43 10.02 44.60
C SER A 682 -5.96 11.39 44.15
N PRO A 683 -5.40 12.53 44.61
CA PRO A 683 -5.75 13.86 44.10
C PRO A 683 -5.49 14.03 42.59
N ALA A 684 -4.57 13.26 42.00
CA ALA A 684 -4.37 13.23 40.55
C ALA A 684 -5.58 12.61 39.83
N SER A 685 -6.33 11.73 40.50
CA SER A 685 -7.47 11.02 39.95
C SER A 685 -8.65 11.95 39.64
N GLU A 686 -8.86 13.02 40.42
CA GLU A 686 -9.89 14.03 40.11
C GLU A 686 -9.59 14.79 38.81
N ARG A 687 -8.31 15.06 38.52
CA ARG A 687 -7.90 15.72 37.27
C ARG A 687 -8.04 14.77 36.08
N HIS A 688 -7.60 13.52 36.24
CA HIS A 688 -7.73 12.49 35.21
C HIS A 688 -9.21 12.16 34.94
N GLY A 689 -10.04 12.11 35.98
CA GLY A 689 -11.48 11.86 35.85
C GLY A 689 -12.19 12.89 34.97
N ARG A 690 -11.77 14.17 34.99
CA ARG A 690 -12.32 15.19 34.07
C ARG A 690 -11.92 15.02 32.62
N ARG A 691 -10.85 14.27 32.36
CA ARG A 691 -10.30 14.00 31.03
C ARG A 691 -10.52 12.57 30.57
N LEU A 692 -11.22 11.76 31.38
CA LEU A 692 -11.35 10.32 31.15
C LEU A 692 -12.02 10.02 29.80
N SER A 693 -12.96 10.86 29.36
CA SER A 693 -13.57 10.80 28.04
C SER A 693 -12.56 10.93 26.89
N ASP A 694 -11.43 11.64 27.08
CA ASP A 694 -10.37 11.79 26.07
C ASP A 694 -9.69 10.46 25.73
N LEU A 695 -9.82 9.45 26.61
CA LEU A 695 -9.24 8.10 26.45
C LEU A 695 -10.18 7.11 25.78
N PHE A 696 -11.45 7.48 25.57
CA PHE A 696 -12.41 6.64 24.88
C PHE A 696 -12.40 6.95 23.38
N PRO A 697 -12.46 5.93 22.52
CA PRO A 697 -12.54 6.11 21.09
C PRO A 697 -13.89 6.73 20.73
N SER A 698 -13.93 7.39 19.59
CA SER A 698 -15.17 7.82 18.94
C SER A 698 -15.76 6.63 18.17
N ASN A 699 -17.07 6.36 18.21
CA ASN A 699 -17.77 5.27 17.49
C ASN A 699 -17.75 3.86 18.11
N VAL A 700 -17.87 3.71 19.44
CA VAL A 700 -17.98 2.40 20.11
C VAL A 700 -19.17 1.55 19.60
N LEU A 701 -20.16 2.13 18.92
CA LEU A 701 -21.25 1.40 18.28
C LEU A 701 -20.79 0.31 17.29
N TYR A 702 -19.65 0.48 16.61
CA TYR A 702 -19.12 -0.58 15.73
C TYR A 702 -18.78 -1.86 16.49
N VAL A 703 -18.42 -1.75 17.77
CA VAL A 703 -18.18 -2.90 18.63
C VAL A 703 -19.46 -3.68 18.88
N LEU A 704 -20.57 -2.97 19.12
CA LEU A 704 -21.88 -3.59 19.31
C LEU A 704 -22.44 -4.17 17.99
N GLU A 705 -22.00 -3.63 16.85
CA GLU A 705 -22.42 -4.09 15.52
C GLU A 705 -21.67 -5.34 15.04
N ALA A 706 -20.36 -5.40 15.27
CA ALA A 706 -19.46 -6.42 14.72
C ALA A 706 -18.85 -7.36 15.76
N GLY A 707 -18.90 -7.01 17.05
CA GLY A 707 -18.28 -7.78 18.13
C GLY A 707 -19.06 -9.03 18.51
N THR A 708 -18.38 -9.97 19.17
CA THR A 708 -19.03 -11.15 19.78
C THR A 708 -19.92 -10.72 20.96
N PRO A 709 -20.88 -11.57 21.39
CA PRO A 709 -21.68 -11.30 22.59
C PRO A 709 -20.82 -11.08 23.85
N GLU A 710 -19.69 -11.76 23.97
CA GLU A 710 -18.73 -11.63 25.07
C GLU A 710 -18.04 -10.28 25.05
N THR A 711 -17.52 -9.87 23.89
CA THR A 711 -16.87 -8.57 23.69
C THR A 711 -17.85 -7.43 23.93
N SER A 712 -19.07 -7.55 23.39
CA SER A 712 -20.16 -6.60 23.66
C SER A 712 -20.46 -6.50 25.16
N ARG A 713 -20.53 -7.63 25.87
CA ARG A 713 -20.76 -7.64 27.32
C ARG A 713 -19.62 -6.96 28.09
N ALA A 714 -18.37 -7.19 27.72
CA ALA A 714 -17.22 -6.55 28.34
C ALA A 714 -17.24 -5.03 28.13
N PHE A 715 -17.51 -4.57 26.90
CA PHE A 715 -17.66 -3.14 26.58
C PHE A 715 -18.82 -2.48 27.34
N ARG A 716 -19.98 -3.15 27.43
CA ARG A 716 -21.07 -2.68 28.30
C ARG A 716 -20.62 -2.56 29.75
N GLY A 717 -19.88 -3.55 30.26
CA GLY A 717 -19.31 -3.54 31.60
C GLY A 717 -18.30 -2.43 31.85
N LEU A 718 -17.61 -1.95 30.80
CA LEU A 718 -16.71 -0.80 30.83
C LEU A 718 -17.48 0.53 30.84
N LEU A 719 -18.41 0.71 29.89
CA LEU A 719 -19.17 1.96 29.74
C LEU A 719 -20.15 2.21 30.90
N LEU A 720 -20.65 1.14 31.51
CA LEU A 720 -21.59 1.19 32.62
C LEU A 720 -20.92 0.94 33.98
N ASP A 721 -19.59 0.97 34.04
CA ASP A 721 -18.90 0.86 35.32
C ASP A 721 -19.30 2.03 36.23
N PRO A 722 -19.87 1.79 37.44
CA PRO A 722 -20.39 2.86 38.30
C PRO A 722 -19.34 3.90 38.70
N GLN A 723 -18.06 3.54 38.64
CA GLN A 723 -16.96 4.46 38.92
C GLN A 723 -16.61 5.31 37.70
N LEU A 724 -16.72 4.78 36.48
CA LEU A 724 -16.36 5.52 35.26
C LEU A 724 -17.52 6.36 34.71
N LEU A 725 -18.75 5.86 34.83
CA LEU A 725 -19.95 6.48 34.25
C LEU A 725 -20.16 7.96 34.63
N PRO A 726 -19.92 8.41 35.90
CA PRO A 726 -20.03 9.82 36.24
C PRO A 726 -19.06 10.73 35.48
N HIS A 727 -17.93 10.20 35.05
CA HIS A 727 -16.86 10.92 34.33
C HIS A 727 -17.06 10.93 32.82
N ILE A 728 -17.56 9.83 32.24
CA ILE A 728 -17.76 9.72 30.78
C ILE A 728 -19.19 10.04 30.32
N GLY A 729 -20.16 10.04 31.23
CA GLY A 729 -21.58 10.24 30.93
C GLY A 729 -21.87 11.45 30.04
N PRO A 730 -21.32 12.65 30.31
CA PRO A 730 -21.50 13.84 29.46
C PRO A 730 -21.10 13.65 28.00
N GLU A 731 -20.05 12.87 27.75
CA GLU A 731 -19.48 12.61 26.43
C GLU A 731 -19.95 11.28 25.82
N LEU A 732 -20.81 10.54 26.52
CA LEU A 732 -21.24 9.20 26.11
C LEU A 732 -21.86 9.14 24.70
N PRO A 733 -22.67 10.13 24.24
CA PRO A 733 -23.11 10.17 22.85
C PRO A 733 -21.95 10.25 21.84
N ALA A 734 -20.91 11.05 22.16
CA ALA A 734 -19.71 11.18 21.32
C ALA A 734 -18.83 9.93 21.38
N ILE A 735 -18.75 9.26 22.53
CA ILE A 735 -18.05 7.97 22.65
C ILE A 735 -18.74 6.90 21.80
N LEU A 736 -20.08 6.82 21.86
CA LEU A 736 -20.84 5.81 21.14
C LEU A 736 -20.82 6.01 19.62
N TYR A 737 -20.95 7.25 19.14
CA TYR A 737 -21.17 7.53 17.70
C TYR A 737 -20.14 8.48 17.07
N GLY A 738 -19.19 8.99 17.84
CA GLY A 738 -18.15 9.89 17.35
C GLY A 738 -18.66 11.21 16.77
N SER A 739 -17.77 11.84 15.99
CA SER A 739 -17.96 13.14 15.32
C SER A 739 -18.36 13.01 13.85
N GLY A 740 -18.86 11.84 13.41
CA GLY A 740 -19.33 11.61 12.04
C GLY A 740 -20.49 12.54 11.62
N ALA A 741 -20.96 12.42 10.38
CA ALA A 741 -21.97 13.30 9.76
C ALA A 741 -23.31 13.49 10.53
N TYR A 742 -23.51 12.72 11.61
CA TYR A 742 -24.67 12.76 12.49
C TYR A 742 -24.27 12.93 13.97
N PRO A 743 -23.59 14.03 14.36
CA PRO A 743 -23.11 14.19 15.72
C PRO A 743 -24.29 14.09 16.71
N GLY A 744 -24.23 13.11 17.63
CA GLY A 744 -25.10 13.04 18.79
C GLY A 744 -26.32 12.10 18.76
N TYR A 745 -26.53 11.26 17.73
CA TYR A 745 -27.77 10.44 17.64
C TYR A 745 -27.53 8.93 17.32
N PRO A 746 -26.97 8.16 18.26
CA PRO A 746 -26.61 6.75 18.07
C PRO A 746 -27.74 5.87 17.55
N MET A 747 -28.97 6.03 18.07
CA MET A 747 -30.11 5.19 17.66
C MET A 747 -30.52 5.40 16.20
N SER A 748 -30.34 6.61 15.63
CA SER A 748 -30.63 6.84 14.21
C SER A 748 -29.76 5.96 13.33
N TYR A 749 -28.46 5.89 13.66
CA TYR A 749 -27.52 5.07 12.93
C TYR A 749 -27.87 3.59 13.06
N VAL A 750 -28.10 3.12 14.28
CA VAL A 750 -28.46 1.72 14.57
C VAL A 750 -29.72 1.31 13.77
N LEU A 751 -30.74 2.16 13.73
CA LEU A 751 -31.96 1.93 12.94
C LEU A 751 -31.70 1.95 11.43
N ALA A 752 -30.89 2.90 10.94
CA ALA A 752 -30.59 3.04 9.52
C ALA A 752 -29.88 1.81 8.94
N THR A 753 -29.19 1.01 9.77
CA THR A 753 -28.60 -0.26 9.32
C THR A 753 -29.65 -1.29 8.92
N GLY A 754 -30.89 -1.18 9.41
CA GLY A 754 -31.93 -2.20 9.23
C GLY A 754 -31.66 -3.55 9.90
N ARG A 755 -30.60 -3.66 10.73
CA ARG A 755 -30.16 -4.92 11.33
C ARG A 755 -30.81 -5.16 12.70
N LYS A 756 -31.69 -6.17 12.78
CA LYS A 756 -32.39 -6.58 14.02
C LYS A 756 -31.44 -6.82 15.19
N ASP A 757 -30.39 -7.62 15.00
CA ASP A 757 -29.50 -8.03 16.08
C ASP A 757 -28.72 -6.85 16.68
N PHE A 758 -28.34 -5.88 15.84
CA PHE A 758 -27.66 -4.67 16.29
C PHE A 758 -28.60 -3.78 17.13
N ILE A 759 -29.85 -3.62 16.72
CA ILE A 759 -30.88 -2.90 17.48
C ILE A 759 -31.13 -3.58 18.85
N ILE A 760 -31.17 -4.91 18.90
CA ILE A 760 -31.31 -5.66 20.16
C ILE A 760 -30.08 -5.48 21.06
N ALA A 761 -28.87 -5.56 20.51
CA ALA A 761 -27.64 -5.37 21.26
C ALA A 761 -27.55 -3.96 21.87
N TYR A 762 -27.88 -2.94 21.07
CA TYR A 762 -27.93 -1.54 21.52
C TYR A 762 -29.06 -1.31 22.53
N GLY A 763 -30.24 -1.88 22.29
CA GLY A 763 -31.38 -1.86 23.22
C GLY A 763 -31.04 -2.47 24.59
N THR A 764 -30.31 -3.59 24.60
CA THR A 764 -29.83 -4.20 25.85
C THR A 764 -28.89 -3.27 26.59
N PHE A 765 -27.97 -2.61 25.88
CA PHE A 765 -27.09 -1.61 26.48
C PHE A 765 -27.87 -0.43 27.09
N LEU A 766 -28.90 0.07 26.42
CA LEU A 766 -29.76 1.13 26.95
C LEU A 766 -30.56 0.66 28.17
N ALA A 767 -31.03 -0.58 28.19
CA ALA A 767 -31.72 -1.15 29.34
C ALA A 767 -30.79 -1.27 30.56
N ASP A 768 -29.57 -1.75 30.36
CA ASP A 768 -28.54 -1.81 31.41
C ASP A 768 -28.20 -0.39 31.92
N MET A 769 -28.08 0.58 31.00
CA MET A 769 -27.85 1.98 31.35
C MET A 769 -28.99 2.60 32.15
N ALA A 770 -30.24 2.29 31.83
CA ALA A 770 -31.39 2.82 32.56
C ALA A 770 -31.38 2.37 34.03
N ASN A 771 -30.84 1.17 34.30
CA ASN A 771 -30.67 0.63 35.64
C ASN A 771 -29.40 1.13 36.35
N ALA A 772 -28.46 1.75 35.63
CA ALA A 772 -27.23 2.27 36.20
C ALA A 772 -27.48 3.61 36.94
N PRO A 773 -26.77 3.88 38.06
CA PRO A 773 -26.80 5.19 38.71
C PRO A 773 -26.46 6.30 37.71
N ASP A 774 -27.25 7.37 37.66
CA ASP A 774 -27.12 8.49 36.72
C ASP A 774 -27.23 8.15 35.21
N GLY A 775 -27.49 6.89 34.85
CA GLY A 775 -27.65 6.47 33.45
C GLY A 775 -29.00 6.87 32.86
N ALA A 776 -30.07 6.84 33.68
CA ALA A 776 -31.44 7.19 33.29
C ALA A 776 -31.58 8.56 32.57
N ARG A 777 -30.78 9.56 32.95
CA ARG A 777 -30.83 10.91 32.34
C ARG A 777 -30.37 10.93 30.88
N TRP A 778 -29.62 9.92 30.44
CA TRP A 778 -29.07 9.83 29.08
C TRP A 778 -29.97 9.06 28.11
N ILE A 779 -30.88 8.22 28.63
CA ILE A 779 -31.69 7.30 27.82
C ILE A 779 -32.48 8.03 26.72
N ALA A 780 -33.17 9.11 27.07
CA ALA A 780 -33.90 9.91 26.09
C ALA A 780 -32.96 10.45 25.00
N ARG A 781 -31.82 11.06 25.38
CA ARG A 781 -30.85 11.64 24.45
C ARG A 781 -30.24 10.60 23.51
N LEU A 782 -29.95 9.40 24.00
CA LEU A 782 -29.36 8.32 23.22
C LEU A 782 -30.37 7.66 22.25
N LEU A 783 -31.67 7.73 22.57
CA LEU A 783 -32.76 7.23 21.73
C LEU A 783 -33.28 8.24 20.72
N MET A 784 -33.14 9.55 21.00
CA MET A 784 -33.59 10.60 20.10
C MET A 784 -32.88 10.48 18.75
N PRO A 785 -33.63 10.51 17.63
CA PRO A 785 -32.98 10.64 16.34
C PRO A 785 -32.48 12.10 16.14
N LYS A 786 -32.00 12.50 14.96
CA LYS A 786 -31.62 13.91 14.67
C LYS A 786 -32.87 14.79 14.43
N TRP A 787 -33.32 15.59 15.42
CA TRP A 787 -34.63 16.30 15.33
C TRP A 787 -34.51 17.81 15.41
N MET A 788 -33.35 18.31 15.83
CA MET A 788 -33.09 19.74 15.89
C MET A 788 -32.13 20.11 14.76
N PRO A 789 -32.43 21.10 13.91
CA PRO A 789 -31.34 21.92 13.42
C PRO A 789 -30.65 22.47 14.67
N GLU A 790 -29.34 22.27 14.80
CA GLU A 790 -28.61 23.04 15.80
C GLU A 790 -28.92 24.53 15.56
N PRO A 791 -29.01 25.36 16.61
CA PRO A 791 -28.95 26.80 16.40
C PRO A 791 -27.73 27.07 15.54
N GLU A 792 -27.91 27.82 14.44
CA GLU A 792 -26.83 28.14 13.51
C GLU A 792 -25.56 28.46 14.31
N PRO A 793 -24.42 27.80 14.00
CA PRO A 793 -23.19 28.10 14.70
C PRO A 793 -22.94 29.59 14.61
N GLU A 794 -22.61 30.24 15.74
CA GLU A 794 -22.26 31.65 15.72
C GLU A 794 -21.21 31.89 14.61
N PRO A 795 -21.37 32.93 13.77
CA PRO A 795 -20.61 33.13 12.53
C PRO A 795 -19.11 33.44 12.74
N SER A 796 -18.50 33.08 13.86
CA SER A 796 -17.21 33.59 14.30
C SER A 796 -16.03 32.61 14.23
N ARG A 797 -16.16 31.38 13.72
CA ARG A 797 -14.98 30.49 13.50
C ARG A 797 -15.04 29.66 12.22
N GLY A 798 -14.40 30.18 11.17
CA GLY A 798 -13.58 29.48 10.17
C GLY A 798 -14.14 28.25 9.43
N ARG A 799 -14.30 28.40 8.10
CA ARG A 799 -14.60 27.38 7.07
C ARG A 799 -15.89 26.56 7.29
N ALA A 800 -16.97 27.05 6.67
CA ALA A 800 -18.17 26.26 6.47
C ALA A 800 -17.87 25.06 5.57
N ALA A 801 -18.04 23.85 6.10
CA ALA A 801 -18.20 22.65 5.28
C ALA A 801 -19.40 22.85 4.33
N PRO A 802 -19.40 22.26 3.11
CA PRO A 802 -20.48 22.41 2.15
C PRO A 802 -21.83 22.08 2.81
N SER A 803 -22.79 22.99 2.66
CA SER A 803 -24.11 22.88 3.25
C SER A 803 -24.79 21.59 2.78
N HIS A 804 -24.84 20.57 3.64
CA HIS A 804 -25.70 19.42 3.43
C HIS A 804 -27.15 19.88 3.31
N ASP A 805 -27.87 19.34 2.33
CA ASP A 805 -29.27 19.66 2.05
C ASP A 805 -30.09 19.66 3.35
N PRO A 806 -30.72 20.79 3.74
CA PRO A 806 -31.56 20.87 4.94
C PRO A 806 -32.77 19.92 4.89
N ARG A 807 -33.05 19.28 3.75
CA ARG A 807 -34.05 18.22 3.61
C ARG A 807 -33.54 16.83 4.01
N SER A 808 -32.23 16.64 4.17
CA SER A 808 -31.61 15.37 4.58
C SER A 808 -31.58 15.19 6.11
N GLY A 809 -32.67 15.56 6.79
CA GLY A 809 -32.92 15.11 8.15
C GLY A 809 -33.31 13.63 8.09
N CYS A 810 -32.32 12.73 8.05
CA CYS A 810 -32.56 11.29 7.92
C CYS A 810 -33.52 10.80 9.00
N TYR A 811 -34.71 10.36 8.59
CA TYR A 811 -35.76 9.87 9.47
C TYR A 811 -35.62 8.35 9.56
N ALA A 812 -34.63 7.85 10.30
CA ALA A 812 -34.27 6.42 10.27
C ALA A 812 -35.45 5.43 10.46
N LEU A 813 -36.46 5.78 11.27
CA LEU A 813 -37.68 4.98 11.42
C LEU A 813 -38.61 5.05 10.19
N LEU A 814 -38.74 6.22 9.56
CA LEU A 814 -39.44 6.37 8.27
C LEU A 814 -38.69 5.61 7.18
N ASP A 815 -37.36 5.73 7.12
CA ASP A 815 -36.52 5.04 6.13
C ASP A 815 -36.66 3.52 6.30
N ALA A 816 -36.64 3.02 7.53
CA ALA A 816 -36.92 1.61 7.83
C ALA A 816 -38.34 1.20 7.41
N CYS A 817 -39.34 2.07 7.59
CA CYS A 817 -40.72 1.82 7.17
C CYS A 817 -40.86 1.75 5.65
N VAL A 818 -40.23 2.69 4.92
CA VAL A 818 -40.24 2.76 3.46
C VAL A 818 -39.43 1.62 2.83
N ALA A 819 -38.26 1.30 3.40
CA ALA A 819 -37.40 0.21 2.93
C ALA A 819 -37.95 -1.19 3.28
N GLY A 820 -38.96 -1.28 4.16
CA GLY A 820 -39.56 -2.56 4.53
C GLY A 820 -38.76 -3.35 5.57
N ALA A 821 -37.96 -2.67 6.39
CA ALA A 821 -37.15 -3.29 7.45
C ALA A 821 -38.01 -3.66 8.68
N ALA A 822 -39.04 -4.51 8.49
CA ALA A 822 -40.02 -4.87 9.51
C ALA A 822 -39.38 -5.42 10.80
N GLN A 823 -38.38 -6.29 10.66
CA GLN A 823 -37.65 -6.85 11.81
C GLN A 823 -36.88 -5.81 12.63
N ALA A 824 -36.38 -4.76 11.97
CA ALA A 824 -35.72 -3.65 12.65
C ALA A 824 -36.72 -2.80 13.44
N ILE A 825 -37.90 -2.54 12.84
CA ILE A 825 -38.99 -1.81 13.50
C ILE A 825 -39.52 -2.59 14.70
N GLU A 826 -39.68 -3.91 14.59
CA GLU A 826 -40.05 -4.79 15.71
C GLU A 826 -39.01 -4.77 16.83
N ALA A 827 -37.71 -4.82 16.51
CA ALA A 827 -36.67 -4.69 17.51
C ALA A 827 -36.69 -3.32 18.19
N TYR A 828 -36.87 -2.24 17.42
CA TYR A 828 -36.97 -0.88 17.96
C TYR A 828 -38.19 -0.70 18.86
N HIS A 829 -39.33 -1.29 18.47
CA HIS A 829 -40.53 -1.40 19.30
C HIS A 829 -40.22 -2.05 20.65
N GLN A 830 -39.54 -3.20 20.65
CA GLN A 830 -39.15 -3.88 21.89
C GLN A 830 -38.24 -3.00 22.76
N VAL A 831 -37.34 -2.21 22.18
CA VAL A 831 -36.51 -1.25 22.92
C VAL A 831 -37.35 -0.16 23.57
N LEU A 832 -38.28 0.46 22.83
CA LEU A 832 -39.14 1.54 23.36
C LEU A 832 -40.11 1.05 24.44
N ALA A 833 -40.65 -0.16 24.28
CA ALA A 833 -41.57 -0.78 25.23
C ALA A 833 -40.85 -1.46 26.42
N HIS A 834 -39.52 -1.50 26.43
CA HIS A 834 -38.76 -2.20 27.45
C HIS A 834 -39.04 -1.60 28.85
N PRO A 835 -39.37 -2.41 29.89
CA PRO A 835 -39.78 -1.90 31.21
C PRO A 835 -38.77 -0.98 31.89
N ALA A 836 -37.47 -1.18 31.65
CA ALA A 836 -36.41 -0.31 32.17
C ALA A 836 -36.29 1.01 31.39
N ILE A 837 -36.64 1.05 30.10
CA ILE A 837 -36.43 2.21 29.22
C ILE A 837 -37.67 3.11 29.21
N LEU A 838 -38.86 2.53 29.08
CA LEU A 838 -40.13 3.23 28.93
C LEU A 838 -40.38 4.34 29.98
N PRO A 839 -40.12 4.14 31.29
CA PRO A 839 -40.32 5.18 32.30
C PRO A 839 -39.53 6.46 32.01
N HIS A 840 -38.37 6.33 31.36
CA HIS A 840 -37.46 7.43 31.04
C HIS A 840 -37.76 8.10 29.69
N VAL A 841 -38.48 7.44 28.78
CA VAL A 841 -38.76 7.99 27.44
C VAL A 841 -40.22 8.31 27.17
N ARG A 842 -41.16 7.93 28.05
CA ARG A 842 -42.60 8.18 27.85
C ARG A 842 -42.97 9.63 27.47
N HIS A 843 -42.20 10.60 27.94
CA HIS A 843 -42.43 12.02 27.67
C HIS A 843 -41.92 12.48 26.28
N VAL A 844 -40.95 11.76 25.69
CA VAL A 844 -40.39 12.00 24.35
C VAL A 844 -40.88 10.98 23.31
N LEU A 845 -41.69 9.99 23.69
CA LEU A 845 -42.29 9.02 22.75
C LEU A 845 -42.98 9.67 21.54
N PRO A 846 -43.72 10.79 21.67
CA PRO A 846 -44.23 11.51 20.50
C PRO A 846 -43.17 11.87 19.47
N GLU A 847 -42.01 12.33 19.94
CA GLU A 847 -40.88 12.64 19.07
C GLU A 847 -40.36 11.32 18.50
N LEU A 848 -39.93 10.36 19.33
CA LEU A 848 -39.33 9.11 18.86
C LEU A 848 -40.17 8.32 17.83
N VAL A 849 -41.49 8.36 17.95
CA VAL A 849 -42.41 7.50 17.18
C VAL A 849 -43.11 8.21 16.01
N LEU A 850 -43.46 9.50 16.14
CA LEU A 850 -44.39 10.15 15.20
C LEU A 850 -43.80 11.22 14.29
N GLY A 851 -42.58 11.69 14.50
CA GLY A 851 -42.17 12.92 13.80
C GLY A 851 -42.51 14.20 14.55
N ALA A 852 -43.13 14.09 15.74
CA ALA A 852 -43.67 15.24 16.45
C ALA A 852 -42.61 16.29 16.81
N PRO A 853 -42.90 17.59 16.60
CA PRO A 853 -42.05 18.67 17.09
C PRO A 853 -42.12 18.75 18.61
N THR A 854 -41.08 19.28 19.25
CA THR A 854 -41.05 19.50 20.70
C THR A 854 -42.21 20.40 21.16
N VAL A 855 -42.67 20.21 22.39
CA VAL A 855 -43.69 21.08 22.98
C VAL A 855 -43.08 22.46 23.18
N ASP A 856 -43.72 23.50 22.64
CA ASP A 856 -43.30 24.87 22.91
C ASP A 856 -43.56 25.16 24.40
N PRO A 857 -42.51 25.48 25.19
CA PRO A 857 -42.65 25.69 26.62
C PRO A 857 -43.53 26.89 26.97
N LYS A 858 -43.75 27.83 26.04
CA LYS A 858 -44.60 29.02 26.25
C LYS A 858 -46.07 28.72 26.02
N THR A 859 -46.38 27.91 25.01
CA THR A 859 -47.77 27.68 24.58
C THR A 859 -48.33 26.33 25.04
N GLY A 860 -47.46 25.39 25.44
CA GLY A 860 -47.87 24.02 25.73
C GLY A 860 -48.35 23.25 24.51
N HIS A 861 -48.21 23.82 23.31
CA HIS A 861 -48.69 23.25 22.05
C HIS A 861 -47.52 22.84 21.15
N ARG A 862 -47.77 21.82 20.30
CA ARG A 862 -46.83 21.36 19.28
C ARG A 862 -47.14 22.07 17.96
N ARG A 863 -46.23 22.91 17.48
CA ARG A 863 -46.37 23.55 16.17
C ARG A 863 -45.82 22.63 15.09
N TRP A 864 -46.69 21.95 14.37
CA TRP A 864 -46.33 21.03 13.28
C TRP A 864 -45.97 21.78 11.99
N PRO A 865 -44.70 21.77 11.55
CA PRO A 865 -44.31 22.29 10.24
C PRO A 865 -44.81 21.37 9.12
N GLU A 866 -45.03 21.91 7.92
CA GLU A 866 -45.51 21.16 6.75
C GLU A 866 -44.65 19.93 6.44
N ALA A 867 -43.32 20.05 6.47
CA ALA A 867 -42.41 18.93 6.28
C ALA A 867 -42.61 17.78 7.28
N ARG A 868 -43.10 18.05 8.51
CA ARG A 868 -43.39 17.00 9.50
C ARG A 868 -44.74 16.32 9.25
N TYR A 869 -45.69 16.99 8.60
CA TYR A 869 -46.92 16.34 8.12
C TYR A 869 -46.60 15.33 7.02
N GLU A 870 -45.71 15.68 6.08
CA GLU A 870 -45.29 14.74 5.03
C GLU A 870 -44.63 13.48 5.60
N VAL A 871 -43.79 13.62 6.62
CA VAL A 871 -43.19 12.48 7.34
C VAL A 871 -44.28 11.62 7.96
N LEU A 872 -45.22 12.23 8.67
CA LEU A 872 -46.32 11.54 9.32
C LEU A 872 -47.19 10.78 8.28
N ASP A 873 -47.55 11.43 7.17
CA ASP A 873 -48.33 10.81 6.10
C ASP A 873 -47.59 9.63 5.45
N ARG A 874 -46.28 9.75 5.24
CA ARG A 874 -45.45 8.65 4.71
C ARG A 874 -45.33 7.49 5.69
N MET A 875 -45.14 7.76 6.98
CA MET A 875 -45.09 6.71 8.02
C MET A 875 -46.42 5.96 8.14
N PHE A 876 -47.55 6.63 7.91
CA PHE A 876 -48.90 6.04 7.94
C PHE A 876 -49.42 5.60 6.55
N ASN A 877 -48.56 5.56 5.54
CA ASN A 877 -48.90 5.02 4.23
C ASN A 877 -49.04 3.50 4.31
N MET A 878 -50.27 2.99 4.15
CA MET A 878 -50.57 1.56 4.23
C MET A 878 -49.88 0.72 3.14
N SER A 879 -49.43 1.36 2.07
CA SER A 879 -48.71 0.71 0.97
C SER A 879 -47.21 0.58 1.26
N ALA A 880 -46.70 1.24 2.32
CA ALA A 880 -45.30 1.10 2.70
C ALA A 880 -45.04 -0.32 3.24
N PRO A 881 -43.97 -1.00 2.78
CA PRO A 881 -43.73 -2.40 3.13
C PRO A 881 -43.51 -2.63 4.63
N GLY A 882 -42.95 -1.65 5.35
CA GLY A 882 -42.75 -1.73 6.81
C GLY A 882 -43.98 -1.29 7.64
N TYR A 883 -45.07 -0.84 6.99
CA TYR A 883 -46.24 -0.31 7.68
C TYR A 883 -46.86 -1.28 8.70
N PRO A 884 -46.99 -2.61 8.46
CA PRO A 884 -47.56 -3.52 9.46
C PRO A 884 -46.78 -3.50 10.78
N ALA A 885 -45.45 -3.56 10.73
CA ALA A 885 -44.61 -3.50 11.94
C ALA A 885 -44.69 -2.13 12.62
N TYR A 886 -44.71 -1.04 11.85
CA TYR A 886 -44.88 0.30 12.40
C TYR A 886 -46.26 0.50 13.06
N ARG A 887 -47.32 -0.02 12.43
CA ARG A 887 -48.68 -0.01 12.96
C ARG A 887 -48.74 -0.73 14.31
N ASP A 888 -48.05 -1.85 14.44
CA ASP A 888 -48.04 -2.63 15.67
C ASP A 888 -47.27 -1.88 16.78
N LEU A 889 -46.15 -1.22 16.45
CA LEU A 889 -45.43 -0.31 17.35
C LEU A 889 -46.32 0.83 17.87
N VAL A 890 -47.04 1.55 17.00
CA VAL A 890 -47.87 2.70 17.42
C VAL A 890 -49.16 2.30 18.15
N ARG A 891 -49.57 1.03 18.03
CA ARG A 891 -50.74 0.46 18.73
C ARG A 891 -50.40 -0.28 20.01
N ASP A 892 -49.11 -0.40 20.33
CA ASP A 892 -48.70 -1.05 21.57
C ASP A 892 -49.34 -0.33 22.78
N PRO A 893 -49.99 -1.07 23.70
CA PRO A 893 -50.70 -0.48 24.83
C PRO A 893 -49.81 0.30 25.80
N ALA A 894 -48.50 0.05 25.80
CA ALA A 894 -47.52 0.80 26.58
C ALA A 894 -47.05 2.09 25.87
N ILE A 895 -47.17 2.18 24.53
CA ILE A 895 -46.74 3.34 23.74
C ILE A 895 -47.91 4.27 23.40
N LEU A 896 -49.04 3.71 22.95
CA LEU A 896 -50.21 4.45 22.45
C LEU A 896 -50.70 5.59 23.38
N PRO A 897 -50.82 5.40 24.71
CA PRO A 897 -51.28 6.44 25.62
C PRO A 897 -50.39 7.69 25.63
N HIS A 898 -49.13 7.56 25.22
CA HIS A 898 -48.16 8.64 25.25
C HIS A 898 -48.05 9.41 23.94
N ILE A 899 -48.55 8.86 22.82
CA ILE A 899 -48.40 9.45 21.48
C ILE A 899 -49.71 9.97 20.89
N VAL A 900 -50.86 9.44 21.30
CA VAL A 900 -52.17 9.72 20.66
C VAL A 900 -52.56 11.20 20.70
N ASP A 901 -52.18 11.92 21.76
CA ASP A 901 -52.50 13.35 21.93
C ASP A 901 -51.48 14.28 21.29
N ALA A 902 -50.35 13.74 20.82
CA ALA A 902 -49.36 14.51 20.08
C ALA A 902 -49.68 14.62 18.58
N VAL A 903 -50.52 13.72 18.06
CA VAL A 903 -50.99 13.75 16.67
C VAL A 903 -51.79 15.04 16.42
N PRO A 904 -51.48 15.81 15.37
CA PRO A 904 -52.17 17.08 15.13
C PRO A 904 -53.65 16.84 14.88
N LEU A 905 -54.49 17.75 15.39
CA LEU A 905 -55.96 17.64 15.28
C LEU A 905 -56.45 17.55 13.83
N THR A 906 -55.69 18.14 12.91
CA THR A 906 -55.94 18.11 11.46
C THR A 906 -55.68 16.73 10.83
N ALA A 907 -54.86 15.87 11.44
CA ALA A 907 -54.59 14.51 10.97
C ALA A 907 -55.67 13.52 11.46
N VAL A 908 -56.95 13.84 11.18
CA VAL A 908 -58.13 13.12 11.67
C VAL A 908 -58.05 11.63 11.34
N ILE A 909 -57.71 11.28 10.10
CA ILE A 909 -57.63 9.89 9.62
C ILE A 909 -56.60 9.09 10.45
N ILE A 910 -55.42 9.66 10.71
CA ILE A 910 -54.35 9.02 11.48
C ILE A 910 -54.80 8.82 12.93
N ARG A 911 -55.42 9.85 13.54
CA ARG A 911 -55.91 9.77 14.92
C ARG A 911 -57.00 8.72 15.09
N THR A 912 -57.96 8.65 14.17
CA THR A 912 -59.03 7.64 14.22
C THR A 912 -58.47 6.22 14.05
N ARG A 913 -57.47 6.04 13.17
CA ARG A 913 -56.77 4.75 12.98
C ARG A 913 -56.00 4.30 14.22
N LEU A 914 -55.32 5.21 14.92
CA LEU A 914 -54.61 4.92 16.17
C LEU A 914 -55.56 4.52 17.29
N GLN A 915 -56.74 5.15 17.37
CA GLN A 915 -57.76 4.86 18.38
C GLN A 915 -58.54 3.56 18.12
N GLY A 916 -58.23 2.82 17.04
CA GLY A 916 -58.92 1.57 16.69
C GLY A 916 -60.40 1.76 16.32
N ARG A 917 -60.84 3.00 16.12
CA ARG A 917 -62.20 3.30 15.64
C ARG A 917 -62.20 3.06 14.13
N GLY A 918 -63.05 2.15 13.65
CA GLY A 918 -63.20 1.90 12.22
C GLY A 918 -63.57 3.21 11.50
N VAL A 919 -62.71 3.66 10.59
CA VAL A 919 -63.01 4.85 9.78
C VAL A 919 -63.82 4.40 8.59
N VAL A 920 -65.12 4.71 8.58
CA VAL A 920 -65.89 4.73 7.33
C VAL A 920 -65.53 6.05 6.65
N VAL A 921 -64.49 6.03 5.82
CA VAL A 921 -64.16 7.20 4.99
C VAL A 921 -65.09 7.17 3.79
N ASP A 922 -66.00 8.13 3.73
CA ASP A 922 -66.76 8.41 2.52
C ASP A 922 -65.79 9.07 1.52
N VAL A 923 -65.43 8.34 0.46
CA VAL A 923 -64.28 8.64 -0.42
C VAL A 923 -64.49 9.91 -1.27
N ASP A 924 -65.71 10.46 -1.30
CA ASP A 924 -66.07 11.57 -2.18
C ASP A 924 -65.79 12.98 -1.62
N ALA A 925 -65.30 13.14 -0.38
CA ALA A 925 -65.21 14.45 0.26
C ALA A 925 -63.82 15.13 0.29
N HIS A 926 -62.72 14.50 -0.12
CA HIS A 926 -61.36 15.06 0.00
C HIS A 926 -60.54 14.94 -1.30
N MET A 927 -60.99 15.64 -2.34
CA MET A 927 -60.07 16.16 -3.36
C MET A 927 -59.59 17.54 -2.90
N PRO A 928 -58.27 17.81 -2.82
CA PRO A 928 -57.78 19.15 -2.54
C PRO A 928 -58.20 20.09 -3.68
N SER A 929 -58.91 21.15 -3.32
CA SER A 929 -59.25 22.24 -4.23
C SER A 929 -57.97 22.78 -4.88
N ARG A 930 -57.87 22.61 -6.20
CA ARG A 930 -56.88 23.31 -7.05
C ARG A 930 -56.88 24.79 -6.70
N VAL A 931 -55.82 25.25 -6.03
CA VAL A 931 -55.54 26.68 -5.87
C VAL A 931 -55.18 27.23 -7.24
N VAL A 932 -56.12 27.94 -7.85
CA VAL A 932 -55.89 28.76 -9.03
C VAL A 932 -55.03 29.94 -8.60
N HIS A 933 -53.77 29.99 -9.06
CA HIS A 933 -52.96 31.20 -9.00
C HIS A 933 -53.54 32.23 -9.97
N GLY A 934 -54.19 33.26 -9.44
CA GLY A 934 -54.47 34.49 -10.19
C GLY A 934 -53.19 35.29 -10.44
N PRO A 935 -53.10 36.06 -11.54
CA PRO A 935 -51.90 36.80 -11.88
C PRO A 935 -51.70 37.97 -10.90
N ARG A 936 -50.47 38.11 -10.40
CA ARG A 936 -50.02 39.25 -9.61
C ARG A 936 -49.96 40.52 -10.48
N THR A 937 -50.64 41.57 -10.03
CA THR A 937 -50.25 42.98 -10.22
C THR A 937 -49.73 43.52 -8.91
#